data_AF-A0A0S2HUX9-F1
#
_entry.id   AF-A0A0S2HUX9-F1
#
_cell.length_a   1.000
_cell.length_b   1.000
_cell.length_c   1.000
_cell.angle_alpha   90.00
_cell.angle_beta   90.00
_cell.angle_gamma   90.00
#
_symmetry.space_group_name_H-M   'P 1'
#
loop_
_entity.id
_entity.type
_entity.pdbx_description
1 polymer ?
#
loop_
_entity_poly.entity_id
_entity_poly.type
_entity_poly.pdbx_seq_one_letter_code
_entity_poly.pdbx_strand_id
1 'polypeptide(L)'
;MVVTEDDHFNVGGDGEGGSGGGADHDPVQDMIACDRPIEFVPHSMSKYGMDAYRDPPVTGYQTLTTGTQVTGIGWKAMSTDETGMLRVQVNDSDADELNFQYQSGGTGVSADGDATSGYTLSLQAPPGNEDILLAVCNRDTTTGEASIAGGIGVAAYERFALELKVVPVGHELNYTQEQLEEALNDIYGQAVVSWDVEYLPALDINYWDENGDGLIERPNTDYSNEMRAVWESFLASMQYDPVQQGQAYLFVIPGITEGGDVRGYMPIKSRYGFVTADATTRDVAHELGHGVFNLRHTFSEENSFTLPQGETDNLMDYSTGTELWKYQWDFIHNPEGGWHIFEDVEEGESGVIVNKSKIMAVLDTLKNAYANGNSQVSYNYSTSILYHSSVALGDADPIQIQIEFYPRNQEVKINPGLYNEYPEENIYQQQGDFTSLRFEGIGTGGHDVLHIDVDSDNVDVLKNYLYGADLEHIQQFADSAMLIGESWETPGVEYTCNNTIRAYLYYMKNETVLFPVTDPENPDSRFGSGLETQDGPTAFKGLISWTGTANRIYEDLNSNSLTEYFERLTKPSTQTWNVFFDDIQNQANLGEIIIGVVKESGPGHIVAIVPKTLFSGTPEKTKVGDDFDVELPIAIEAGTDTKAIMQFPKSRSSKITRLTNPYIWFKYIK
;
A
#
# COMPACT_ATOMS: atom_id res chain seq x y z
N MET A 1 -42.26 -11.74 9.24
CA MET A 1 -42.68 -12.70 10.28
C MET A 1 -41.62 -13.79 10.28
N VAL A 2 -40.85 -13.78 11.36
CA VAL A 2 -39.77 -14.65 11.81
C VAL A 2 -40.05 -16.14 11.61
N VAL A 3 -39.04 -16.95 11.24
CA VAL A 3 -38.64 -18.16 11.98
C VAL A 3 -37.12 -18.36 11.84
N THR A 4 -36.53 -18.65 12.98
CA THR A 4 -35.13 -18.75 13.44
C THR A 4 -34.60 -20.19 13.47
N GLU A 5 -33.27 -20.28 13.56
CA GLU A 5 -32.42 -21.15 14.41
C GLU A 5 -32.52 -22.70 14.40
N ASP A 6 -31.29 -23.25 14.43
CA ASP A 6 -30.79 -24.43 15.13
C ASP A 6 -31.31 -25.83 14.80
N ASP A 7 -30.36 -26.70 14.43
CA ASP A 7 -30.26 -27.97 15.13
C ASP A 7 -28.81 -28.50 15.16
N HIS A 8 -28.31 -28.56 16.39
CA HIS A 8 -27.12 -29.27 16.84
C HIS A 8 -27.28 -30.79 16.62
N PHE A 9 -26.22 -31.44 16.15
CA PHE A 9 -25.96 -32.86 16.47
C PHE A 9 -24.62 -33.01 17.19
N ASN A 10 -24.72 -33.55 18.40
CA ASN A 10 -23.66 -33.83 19.35
C ASN A 10 -23.28 -35.32 19.21
N VAL A 11 -22.00 -35.64 19.00
CA VAL A 11 -21.44 -36.96 19.35
C VAL A 11 -20.03 -36.73 19.89
N GLY A 12 -19.86 -36.97 21.19
CA GLY A 12 -18.57 -36.94 21.87
C GLY A 12 -17.71 -38.18 21.58
N GLY A 13 -16.42 -38.05 21.88
CA GLY A 13 -15.45 -39.14 21.90
C GLY A 13 -14.03 -38.58 21.94
N ASP A 14 -13.41 -38.68 23.12
CA ASP A 14 -12.11 -38.12 23.47
C ASP A 14 -10.97 -38.57 22.53
N GLY A 15 -10.07 -37.63 22.22
CA GLY A 15 -8.79 -37.91 21.57
C GLY A 15 -7.93 -36.65 21.57
N GLU A 16 -6.93 -36.61 22.46
CA GLU A 16 -5.87 -35.60 22.46
C GLU A 16 -5.24 -35.48 21.05
N GLY A 17 -5.16 -34.27 20.52
CA GLY A 17 -4.48 -33.96 19.26
C GLY A 17 -4.27 -32.47 19.13
N GLY A 18 -3.02 -32.04 19.30
CA GLY A 18 -2.62 -30.64 19.38
C GLY A 18 -3.02 -29.80 18.16
N SER A 19 -3.36 -28.55 18.44
CA SER A 19 -3.53 -27.46 17.50
C SER A 19 -2.35 -27.35 16.53
N GLY A 20 -2.60 -27.56 15.24
CA GLY A 20 -1.68 -27.21 14.16
C GLY A 20 -1.60 -25.70 14.03
N GLY A 21 -0.49 -25.13 14.50
CA GLY A 21 -0.04 -23.77 14.20
C GLY A 21 0.81 -23.77 12.94
N GLY A 22 0.75 -22.66 12.19
CA GLY A 22 1.53 -22.42 10.98
C GLY A 22 3.02 -22.65 11.17
N ALA A 23 3.66 -23.19 10.13
CA ALA A 23 5.08 -23.44 10.13
C ALA A 23 5.84 -22.11 9.99
N ASP A 24 6.20 -21.52 11.14
CA ASP A 24 7.49 -20.84 11.24
C ASP A 24 8.56 -21.90 10.92
N HIS A 25 9.26 -21.75 9.80
CA HIS A 25 10.33 -22.67 9.41
C HIS A 25 11.60 -22.37 10.23
N ASP A 26 11.75 -23.12 11.33
CA ASP A 26 12.89 -23.13 12.25
C ASP A 26 14.22 -23.44 11.50
N PRO A 27 15.37 -22.83 11.86
CA PRO A 27 16.68 -23.24 11.35
C PRO A 27 16.97 -24.72 11.64
N VAL A 28 17.60 -25.39 10.66
CA VAL A 28 18.01 -26.80 10.76
C VAL A 28 18.87 -27.01 12.01
N GLN A 29 18.39 -27.83 12.96
CA GLN A 29 19.09 -28.11 14.23
C GLN A 29 20.42 -28.86 14.01
N ASP A 30 21.40 -28.45 14.83
CA ASP A 30 22.81 -28.86 14.87
C ASP A 30 23.10 -30.33 14.46
N MET A 31 23.62 -30.50 13.25
CA MET A 31 24.28 -31.73 12.80
C MET A 31 25.79 -31.47 12.69
N ILE A 32 26.62 -32.39 13.20
CA ILE A 32 28.08 -32.29 13.18
C ILE A 32 28.56 -32.13 11.73
N ALA A 33 29.33 -31.07 11.43
CA ALA A 33 29.88 -30.82 10.10
C ALA A 33 30.85 -31.92 9.66
N CYS A 34 30.75 -32.30 8.40
CA CYS A 34 31.90 -32.74 7.64
C CYS A 34 32.57 -31.47 7.10
N ASP A 35 33.73 -31.06 7.64
CA ASP A 35 34.46 -29.86 7.20
C ASP A 35 35.07 -30.11 5.81
N ARG A 36 34.23 -30.09 4.76
CA ARG A 36 34.59 -30.40 3.37
C ARG A 36 33.91 -29.44 2.39
N PRO A 37 34.68 -28.69 1.57
CA PRO A 37 34.11 -27.86 0.54
C PRO A 37 33.61 -28.74 -0.62
N ILE A 38 32.29 -28.82 -0.79
CA ILE A 38 31.66 -29.38 -1.98
C ILE A 38 30.94 -28.28 -2.75
N GLU A 39 30.75 -28.50 -4.04
CA GLU A 39 30.00 -27.58 -4.90
C GLU A 39 29.04 -28.37 -5.79
N PHE A 40 27.76 -27.97 -5.75
CA PHE A 40 26.78 -28.44 -6.71
C PHE A 40 26.88 -27.55 -7.95
N VAL A 41 27.10 -28.16 -9.12
CA VAL A 41 27.25 -27.43 -10.39
C VAL A 41 26.38 -28.06 -11.48
N PRO A 42 26.00 -27.29 -12.52
CA PRO A 42 25.24 -27.83 -13.63
C PRO A 42 25.96 -29.00 -14.31
N HIS A 43 25.23 -30.08 -14.56
CA HIS A 43 25.71 -31.16 -15.44
C HIS A 43 25.54 -30.75 -16.91
N SER A 44 26.41 -31.20 -17.81
CA SER A 44 26.33 -30.84 -19.25
C SER A 44 25.06 -31.32 -19.97
N MET A 45 24.38 -32.30 -19.39
CA MET A 45 23.06 -32.79 -19.83
C MET A 45 21.89 -32.23 -18.99
N SER A 46 22.15 -31.29 -18.07
CA SER A 46 21.08 -30.61 -17.33
C SER A 46 20.32 -29.71 -18.30
N LYS A 47 18.99 -29.82 -18.31
CA LYS A 47 18.11 -29.05 -19.20
C LYS A 47 17.53 -27.80 -18.54
N TYR A 48 17.41 -27.82 -17.22
CA TYR A 48 16.65 -26.84 -16.44
C TYR A 48 17.56 -26.02 -15.53
N GLY A 49 16.99 -24.96 -14.95
CA GLY A 49 17.68 -23.91 -14.23
C GLY A 49 18.41 -24.38 -12.97
N MET A 50 19.46 -23.64 -12.64
CA MET A 50 20.13 -23.69 -11.35
C MET A 50 20.28 -22.25 -10.86
N ASP A 51 19.85 -21.98 -9.64
CA ASP A 51 19.80 -20.64 -9.08
C ASP A 51 20.63 -20.60 -7.81
N ALA A 52 21.66 -19.76 -7.80
CA ALA A 52 22.61 -19.68 -6.70
C ALA A 52 22.05 -18.82 -5.56
N TYR A 53 22.42 -19.16 -4.32
CA TYR A 53 22.13 -18.31 -3.18
C TYR A 53 22.78 -16.92 -3.35
N ARG A 54 22.01 -15.86 -3.07
CA ARG A 54 22.46 -14.47 -3.10
C ARG A 54 22.46 -13.90 -1.68
N ASP A 55 23.36 -12.97 -1.40
CA ASP A 55 23.43 -12.25 -0.12
C ASP A 55 23.30 -10.72 -0.39
N PRO A 56 22.22 -10.07 0.08
CA PRO A 56 21.10 -10.64 0.83
C PRO A 56 20.24 -11.59 -0.02
N PRO A 57 19.58 -12.60 0.59
CA PRO A 57 18.74 -13.53 -0.14
C PRO A 57 17.47 -12.84 -0.65
N VAL A 58 17.10 -13.15 -1.89
CA VAL A 58 15.73 -12.95 -2.37
C VAL A 58 14.80 -13.98 -1.71
N THR A 59 13.49 -13.74 -1.74
CA THR A 59 12.49 -14.55 -1.00
C THR A 59 12.61 -16.06 -1.29
N GLY A 60 12.38 -16.89 -0.27
CA GLY A 60 12.31 -18.36 -0.40
C GLY A 60 13.65 -19.10 -0.27
N TYR A 61 14.76 -18.39 -0.11
CA TYR A 61 16.08 -19.00 0.06
C TYR A 61 16.33 -19.49 1.49
N GLN A 62 16.77 -20.75 1.59
CA GLN A 62 17.10 -21.41 2.85
C GLN A 62 18.60 -21.36 3.13
N THR A 63 18.98 -21.58 4.39
CA THR A 63 20.37 -21.77 4.79
C THR A 63 20.56 -23.15 5.43
N LEU A 64 21.75 -23.72 5.25
CA LEU A 64 22.17 -24.98 5.84
C LEU A 64 23.26 -24.71 6.88
N THR A 65 22.99 -25.11 8.11
CA THR A 65 23.99 -25.11 9.18
C THR A 65 24.77 -26.42 9.16
N THR A 66 26.07 -26.32 8.93
CA THR A 66 27.00 -27.45 8.94
C THR A 66 28.05 -27.16 10.01
N GLY A 67 27.92 -27.77 11.19
CA GLY A 67 28.80 -27.48 12.33
C GLY A 67 28.69 -26.03 12.79
N THR A 68 29.75 -25.22 12.65
CA THR A 68 29.73 -23.79 12.97
C THR A 68 29.50 -22.88 11.75
N GLN A 69 29.35 -23.45 10.55
CA GLN A 69 29.20 -22.69 9.31
C GLN A 69 27.73 -22.66 8.89
N VAL A 70 27.22 -21.48 8.55
CA VAL A 70 25.92 -21.30 7.91
C VAL A 70 26.18 -20.99 6.44
N THR A 71 25.59 -21.77 5.55
CA THR A 71 25.79 -21.68 4.10
C THR A 71 24.45 -21.49 3.43
N GLY A 72 24.35 -20.54 2.51
CA GLY A 72 23.15 -20.37 1.70
C GLY A 72 22.92 -21.55 0.75
N ILE A 73 21.68 -21.99 0.61
CA ILE A 73 21.29 -23.11 -0.25
C ILE A 73 20.79 -22.57 -1.58
N GLY A 74 21.47 -22.92 -2.68
CA GLY A 74 20.97 -22.71 -4.03
C GLY A 74 19.87 -23.71 -4.42
N TRP A 75 19.23 -23.49 -5.56
CA TRP A 75 18.13 -24.30 -6.06
C TRP A 75 18.42 -24.89 -7.43
N LYS A 76 17.84 -26.05 -7.71
CA LYS A 76 17.82 -26.70 -9.01
C LYS A 76 16.39 -27.02 -9.42
N ALA A 77 16.01 -26.60 -10.61
CA ALA A 77 14.77 -27.03 -11.24
C ALA A 77 14.92 -28.40 -11.93
N MET A 78 13.81 -29.14 -11.98
CA MET A 78 13.64 -30.32 -12.82
C MET A 78 12.17 -30.53 -13.22
N SER A 79 11.91 -31.37 -14.23
CA SER A 79 10.54 -31.82 -14.53
C SER A 79 10.11 -32.95 -13.59
N THR A 80 8.83 -33.02 -13.25
CA THR A 80 8.23 -34.12 -12.46
C THR A 80 8.28 -35.47 -13.16
N ASP A 81 8.38 -35.49 -14.50
CA ASP A 81 8.32 -36.69 -15.33
C ASP A 81 9.65 -37.09 -16.00
N GLU A 82 10.74 -36.38 -15.71
CA GLU A 82 12.08 -36.68 -16.20
C GLU A 82 13.09 -36.94 -15.09
N THR A 83 14.16 -37.65 -15.44
CA THR A 83 15.33 -37.75 -14.57
C THR A 83 16.16 -36.47 -14.67
N GLY A 84 16.30 -35.76 -13.56
CA GLY A 84 17.19 -34.60 -13.43
C GLY A 84 18.65 -35.03 -13.35
N MET A 85 19.55 -34.24 -13.93
CA MET A 85 21.00 -34.46 -13.86
C MET A 85 21.69 -33.33 -13.10
N LEU A 86 22.57 -33.67 -12.16
CA LEU A 86 23.36 -32.72 -11.37
C LEU A 86 24.78 -33.22 -11.20
N ARG A 87 25.77 -32.31 -11.11
CA ARG A 87 27.15 -32.66 -10.82
C ARG A 87 27.53 -32.15 -9.43
N VAL A 88 28.27 -32.94 -8.69
CA VAL A 88 28.87 -32.55 -7.41
C VAL A 88 30.38 -32.61 -7.55
N GLN A 89 31.04 -31.48 -7.38
CA GLN A 89 32.49 -31.39 -7.28
C GLN A 89 32.90 -31.46 -5.83
N VAL A 90 33.91 -32.27 -5.53
CA VAL A 90 34.49 -32.39 -4.20
C VAL A 90 35.87 -31.76 -4.26
N ASN A 91 36.07 -30.65 -3.55
CA ASN A 91 37.32 -29.91 -3.57
C ASN A 91 38.30 -30.43 -2.49
N ASP A 92 38.45 -31.75 -2.42
CA ASP A 92 39.36 -32.46 -1.51
C ASP A 92 39.71 -33.85 -2.07
N SER A 93 40.99 -34.09 -2.34
CA SER A 93 41.47 -35.34 -2.96
C SER A 93 41.47 -36.55 -2.00
N ASP A 94 41.34 -36.32 -0.70
CA ASP A 94 41.36 -37.36 0.34
C ASP A 94 39.97 -37.58 0.97
N ALA A 95 38.91 -37.13 0.29
CA ALA A 95 37.54 -37.20 0.81
C ALA A 95 36.98 -38.63 0.83
N ASP A 96 36.30 -38.99 1.93
CA ASP A 96 35.51 -40.22 2.01
C ASP A 96 34.36 -40.19 1.00
N GLU A 97 33.84 -41.36 0.65
CA GLU A 97 32.65 -41.48 -0.18
C GLU A 97 31.45 -40.71 0.44
N LEU A 98 30.74 -40.00 -0.42
CA LEU A 98 29.53 -39.24 -0.08
C LEU A 98 28.31 -40.05 -0.48
N ASN A 99 27.29 -40.02 0.38
CA ASN A 99 25.96 -40.50 0.06
C ASN A 99 25.04 -39.30 -0.19
N PHE A 100 24.01 -39.50 -1.03
CA PHE A 100 23.08 -38.44 -1.39
C PHE A 100 21.66 -38.89 -1.09
N GLN A 101 20.93 -38.04 -0.38
CA GLN A 101 19.55 -38.32 0.00
C GLN A 101 18.77 -37.02 0.18
N TYR A 102 17.46 -37.10 -0.08
CA TYR A 102 16.54 -36.02 0.23
C TYR A 102 16.33 -35.91 1.75
N GLN A 103 16.19 -34.69 2.27
CA GLN A 103 16.10 -34.40 3.70
C GLN A 103 14.84 -35.01 4.33
N SER A 104 13.69 -34.94 3.66
CA SER A 104 12.44 -35.55 4.15
C SER A 104 12.49 -37.08 4.21
N GLY A 105 13.53 -37.69 3.62
CA GLY A 105 13.67 -39.12 3.46
C GLY A 105 12.95 -39.61 2.19
N GLY A 106 13.63 -40.46 1.43
CA GLY A 106 13.08 -40.98 0.17
C GLY A 106 14.12 -41.69 -0.66
N THR A 107 13.67 -42.50 -1.60
CA THR A 107 14.50 -43.12 -2.64
C THR A 107 14.27 -42.39 -3.95
N GLY A 108 15.30 -42.23 -4.79
CA GLY A 108 15.16 -41.49 -6.04
C GLY A 108 16.42 -40.74 -6.47
N VAL A 109 17.47 -40.81 -5.67
CA VAL A 109 18.80 -40.30 -6.01
C VAL A 109 19.71 -41.48 -6.29
N SER A 110 20.39 -41.45 -7.43
CA SER A 110 21.50 -42.36 -7.72
C SER A 110 22.73 -41.55 -8.07
N ALA A 111 23.89 -41.97 -7.56
CA ALA A 111 25.16 -41.31 -7.77
C ALA A 111 26.10 -42.27 -8.52
N ASP A 112 26.79 -41.73 -9.52
CA ASP A 112 27.91 -42.39 -10.20
C ASP A 112 29.17 -41.54 -10.05
N GLY A 113 30.32 -42.19 -9.85
CA GLY A 113 31.59 -41.55 -9.52
C GLY A 113 32.00 -41.68 -8.05
N ASP A 114 33.03 -40.93 -7.68
CA ASP A 114 33.67 -40.97 -6.37
C ASP A 114 34.14 -39.59 -5.94
N ALA A 115 34.69 -39.47 -4.73
CA ALA A 115 35.14 -38.20 -4.20
C ALA A 115 36.35 -37.61 -4.95
N THR A 116 37.17 -38.44 -5.61
CA THR A 116 38.34 -37.98 -6.36
C THR A 116 37.95 -37.37 -7.71
N SER A 117 36.98 -37.96 -8.39
CA SER A 117 36.51 -37.53 -9.70
C SER A 117 35.32 -36.57 -9.62
N GLY A 118 34.55 -36.60 -8.53
CA GLY A 118 33.25 -35.97 -8.34
C GLY A 118 32.09 -36.88 -8.75
N TYR A 119 30.87 -36.55 -8.31
CA TYR A 119 29.68 -37.37 -8.52
C TYR A 119 28.77 -36.81 -9.59
N THR A 120 28.22 -37.67 -10.44
CA THR A 120 27.08 -37.36 -11.32
C THR A 120 25.84 -37.95 -10.68
N LEU A 121 24.88 -37.10 -10.36
CA LEU A 121 23.63 -37.49 -9.73
C LEU A 121 22.53 -37.58 -10.78
N SER A 122 21.78 -38.67 -10.74
CA SER A 122 20.49 -38.82 -11.42
C SER A 122 19.37 -38.74 -10.38
N LEU A 123 18.51 -37.75 -10.53
CA LEU A 123 17.49 -37.34 -9.58
C LEU A 123 16.10 -37.69 -10.14
N GLN A 124 15.27 -38.36 -9.35
CA GLN A 124 13.82 -38.37 -9.52
C GLN A 124 13.21 -37.20 -8.73
N ALA A 125 11.97 -36.82 -9.06
CA ALA A 125 11.26 -35.76 -8.36
C ALA A 125 11.27 -36.00 -6.83
N PRO A 126 11.61 -34.99 -6.02
CA PRO A 126 11.64 -35.13 -4.57
C PRO A 126 10.23 -35.36 -3.99
N PRO A 127 10.13 -35.92 -2.77
CA PRO A 127 8.86 -36.01 -2.05
C PRO A 127 8.20 -34.63 -1.95
N GLY A 128 6.91 -34.53 -2.28
CA GLY A 128 6.20 -33.24 -2.27
C GLY A 128 6.60 -32.27 -3.38
N ASN A 129 7.38 -32.72 -4.37
CA ASN A 129 7.93 -31.94 -5.49
C ASN A 129 8.93 -30.84 -5.11
N GLU A 130 9.23 -30.65 -3.83
CA GLU A 130 10.27 -29.74 -3.36
C GLU A 130 10.95 -30.31 -2.11
N ASP A 131 12.27 -30.44 -2.11
CA ASP A 131 13.04 -30.89 -0.94
C ASP A 131 14.52 -30.48 -1.06
N ILE A 132 15.26 -30.54 0.04
CA ILE A 132 16.71 -30.34 0.06
C ILE A 132 17.41 -31.68 -0.19
N LEU A 133 18.22 -31.72 -1.24
CA LEU A 133 19.15 -32.81 -1.51
C LEU A 133 20.42 -32.60 -0.67
N LEU A 134 20.67 -33.51 0.28
CA LEU A 134 21.82 -33.47 1.17
C LEU A 134 22.93 -34.38 0.65
N ALA A 135 24.17 -33.88 0.68
CA ALA A 135 25.39 -34.68 0.59
C ALA A 135 25.83 -35.06 2.01
N VAL A 136 25.91 -36.36 2.29
CA VAL A 136 26.13 -36.91 3.62
C VAL A 136 27.46 -37.68 3.63
N CYS A 137 28.35 -37.33 4.55
CA CYS A 137 29.58 -38.08 4.79
C CYS A 137 29.26 -39.41 5.49
N ASN A 138 30.07 -40.44 5.21
CA ASN A 138 29.92 -41.75 5.84
C ASN A 138 29.89 -41.63 7.38
N ARG A 139 28.96 -42.37 7.99
CA ARG A 139 28.66 -42.36 9.44
C ARG A 139 29.92 -42.63 10.26
N ASP A 140 30.22 -41.78 11.24
CA ASP A 140 31.27 -42.09 12.22
C ASP A 140 30.85 -43.35 12.99
N THR A 141 31.61 -44.44 12.82
CA THR A 141 31.36 -45.73 13.47
C THR A 141 31.46 -45.69 15.00
N THR A 142 31.94 -44.59 15.56
CA THR A 142 32.17 -44.37 17.00
C THR A 142 31.01 -43.66 17.69
N THR A 143 30.34 -42.71 17.00
CA THR A 143 29.23 -41.90 17.54
C THR A 143 27.88 -42.29 16.96
N GLY A 144 27.83 -42.86 15.75
CA GLY A 144 26.59 -43.24 15.07
C GLY A 144 25.81 -42.07 14.47
N GLU A 145 26.37 -40.85 14.48
CA GLU A 145 25.76 -39.64 13.92
C GLU A 145 26.22 -39.43 12.47
N ALA A 146 25.28 -39.00 11.61
CA ALA A 146 25.56 -38.66 10.21
C ALA A 146 25.98 -37.19 10.13
N SER A 147 27.02 -36.88 9.36
CA SER A 147 27.50 -35.52 9.13
C SER A 147 27.18 -35.05 7.72
N ILE A 148 26.73 -33.81 7.57
CA ILE A 148 26.38 -33.20 6.29
C ILE A 148 27.61 -32.48 5.73
N ALA A 149 27.83 -32.57 4.41
CA ALA A 149 28.88 -31.86 3.69
C ALA A 149 28.33 -30.65 2.91
N GLY A 150 27.04 -30.66 2.58
CA GLY A 150 26.35 -29.55 1.93
C GLY A 150 24.97 -29.97 1.43
N GLY A 151 24.23 -29.03 0.85
CA GLY A 151 22.93 -29.30 0.26
C GLY A 151 22.55 -28.31 -0.83
N ILE A 152 21.60 -28.74 -1.66
CA ILE A 152 20.97 -27.93 -2.71
C ILE A 152 19.46 -28.20 -2.67
N GLY A 153 18.65 -27.16 -2.79
CA GLY A 153 17.22 -27.32 -2.98
C GLY A 153 16.92 -27.90 -4.36
N VAL A 154 16.00 -28.85 -4.45
CA VAL A 154 15.53 -29.42 -5.71
C VAL A 154 14.03 -29.19 -5.78
N ALA A 155 13.58 -28.52 -6.85
CA ALA A 155 12.17 -28.29 -7.13
C ALA A 155 11.78 -28.93 -8.46
N ALA A 156 10.72 -29.72 -8.43
CA ALA A 156 10.17 -30.42 -9.58
C ALA A 156 8.86 -29.76 -10.02
N TYR A 157 8.79 -29.35 -11.28
CA TYR A 157 7.62 -28.72 -11.88
C TYR A 157 7.03 -29.61 -12.97
N GLU A 158 5.71 -29.53 -13.18
CA GLU A 158 5.11 -30.14 -14.37
C GLU A 158 5.54 -29.37 -15.61
N ARG A 159 5.75 -30.04 -16.75
CA ARG A 159 6.09 -29.32 -17.97
C ARG A 159 4.93 -28.42 -18.40
N PHE A 160 5.25 -27.17 -18.70
CA PHE A 160 4.26 -26.20 -19.17
C PHE A 160 4.63 -25.75 -20.59
N ALA A 161 3.78 -26.10 -21.56
CA ALA A 161 3.99 -25.76 -22.97
C ALA A 161 3.06 -24.62 -23.39
N LEU A 162 3.63 -23.63 -24.06
CA LEU A 162 2.95 -22.42 -24.52
C LEU A 162 3.20 -22.19 -26.00
N GLU A 163 2.28 -21.48 -26.63
CA GLU A 163 2.34 -21.15 -28.05
C GLU A 163 2.33 -19.62 -28.22
N LEU A 164 3.31 -19.09 -28.94
CA LEU A 164 3.41 -17.67 -29.26
C LEU A 164 3.09 -17.43 -30.73
N LYS A 165 2.05 -16.64 -30.99
CA LYS A 165 1.70 -16.15 -32.32
C LYS A 165 2.24 -14.75 -32.52
N VAL A 166 3.18 -14.59 -33.44
CA VAL A 166 3.73 -13.27 -33.80
C VAL A 166 2.96 -12.72 -34.99
N VAL A 167 2.37 -11.54 -34.85
CA VAL A 167 1.49 -10.91 -35.84
C VAL A 167 2.11 -9.60 -36.31
N PRO A 168 2.64 -9.52 -37.54
CA PRO A 168 3.12 -8.27 -38.11
C PRO A 168 1.98 -7.26 -38.30
N VAL A 169 2.12 -6.04 -37.76
CA VAL A 169 1.19 -4.91 -37.96
C VAL A 169 1.95 -3.80 -38.70
N GLY A 170 2.14 -4.02 -40.00
CA GLY A 170 2.95 -3.15 -40.87
C GLY A 170 4.47 -3.28 -40.68
N HIS A 171 4.93 -4.03 -39.68
CA HIS A 171 6.34 -4.20 -39.33
C HIS A 171 6.68 -5.65 -38.98
N GLU A 172 7.92 -6.08 -39.23
CA GLU A 172 8.43 -7.42 -38.94
C GLU A 172 9.65 -7.34 -38.01
N LEU A 173 9.84 -8.37 -37.19
CA LEU A 173 11.04 -8.49 -36.33
C LEU A 173 12.28 -8.81 -37.17
N ASN A 174 13.44 -8.40 -36.67
CA ASN A 174 14.72 -8.55 -37.37
C ASN A 174 15.41 -9.91 -37.18
N TYR A 175 14.69 -10.93 -36.68
CA TYR A 175 15.16 -12.29 -36.46
C TYR A 175 14.09 -13.31 -36.87
N THR A 176 14.50 -14.56 -37.08
CA THR A 176 13.59 -15.61 -37.54
C THR A 176 12.76 -16.20 -36.41
N GLN A 177 11.69 -16.92 -36.78
CA GLN A 177 10.87 -17.70 -35.86
C GLN A 177 11.73 -18.64 -35.00
N GLU A 178 12.68 -19.36 -35.60
CA GLU A 178 13.55 -20.31 -34.91
C GLU A 178 14.48 -19.62 -33.90
N GLN A 179 14.97 -18.42 -34.21
CA GLN A 179 15.82 -17.65 -33.30
C GLN A 179 15.04 -17.16 -32.08
N LEU A 180 13.77 -16.75 -32.27
CA LEU A 180 12.91 -16.37 -31.15
C LEU A 180 12.56 -17.59 -30.30
N GLU A 181 12.18 -18.70 -30.93
CA GLU A 181 11.84 -19.95 -30.25
C GLU A 181 13.02 -20.49 -29.43
N GLU A 182 14.23 -20.52 -30.00
CA GLU A 182 15.45 -20.93 -29.30
C GLU A 182 15.69 -20.03 -28.09
N ALA A 183 15.63 -18.70 -28.25
CA ALA A 183 15.83 -17.77 -27.14
C ALA A 183 14.78 -17.92 -26.02
N LEU A 184 13.50 -18.05 -26.36
CA LEU A 184 12.43 -18.24 -25.36
C LEU A 184 12.59 -19.57 -24.62
N ASN A 185 12.97 -20.64 -25.31
CA ASN A 185 13.20 -21.94 -24.71
C ASN A 185 14.48 -21.99 -23.87
N ASP A 186 15.52 -21.23 -24.23
CA ASP A 186 16.73 -21.08 -23.40
C ASP A 186 16.43 -20.33 -22.10
N ILE A 187 15.58 -19.29 -22.17
CA ILE A 187 15.20 -18.47 -21.02
C ILE A 187 14.22 -19.22 -20.12
N TYR A 188 13.02 -19.52 -20.62
CA TYR A 188 11.95 -20.11 -19.82
C TYR A 188 12.13 -21.62 -19.58
N GLY A 189 12.98 -22.29 -20.36
CA GLY A 189 13.41 -23.65 -20.08
C GLY A 189 14.09 -23.77 -18.71
N GLN A 190 14.68 -22.70 -18.17
CA GLN A 190 15.17 -22.69 -16.78
C GLN A 190 14.07 -23.08 -15.78
N ALA A 191 12.83 -22.66 -16.05
CA ALA A 191 11.63 -22.93 -15.26
C ALA A 191 10.77 -24.08 -15.81
N VAL A 192 11.31 -25.01 -16.61
CA VAL A 192 10.56 -26.17 -17.15
C VAL A 192 9.38 -25.76 -18.07
N VAL A 193 9.51 -24.61 -18.73
CA VAL A 193 8.55 -24.12 -19.73
C VAL A 193 9.12 -24.30 -21.13
N SER A 194 8.26 -24.62 -22.09
CA SER A 194 8.63 -24.64 -23.52
C SER A 194 7.68 -23.79 -24.37
N TRP A 195 8.23 -23.08 -25.34
CA TRP A 195 7.51 -22.26 -26.31
C TRP A 195 7.56 -22.87 -27.71
N ASP A 196 6.42 -22.89 -28.39
CA ASP A 196 6.28 -23.10 -29.83
C ASP A 196 5.92 -21.76 -30.47
N VAL A 197 6.72 -21.27 -31.41
CA VAL A 197 6.53 -19.93 -32.00
C VAL A 197 6.01 -20.08 -33.42
N GLU A 198 4.95 -19.36 -33.78
CA GLU A 198 4.47 -19.25 -35.17
C GLU A 198 4.39 -17.78 -35.62
N TYR A 199 5.02 -17.47 -36.75
CA TYR A 199 4.86 -16.18 -37.40
C TYR A 199 3.67 -16.21 -38.34
N LEU A 200 2.67 -15.39 -38.06
CA LEU A 200 1.45 -15.29 -38.83
C LEU A 200 1.59 -14.27 -39.98
N PRO A 201 0.74 -14.35 -41.02
CA PRO A 201 0.68 -13.32 -42.05
C PRO A 201 0.38 -11.93 -41.47
N ALA A 202 0.92 -10.89 -42.12
CA ALA A 202 0.71 -9.51 -41.68
C ALA A 202 -0.77 -9.12 -41.63
N LEU A 203 -1.15 -8.44 -40.55
CA LEU A 203 -2.46 -7.85 -40.35
C LEU A 203 -2.52 -6.50 -41.09
N ASP A 204 -3.12 -6.49 -42.28
CA ASP A 204 -3.26 -5.31 -43.13
C ASP A 204 -4.48 -4.47 -42.69
N ILE A 205 -4.28 -3.68 -41.64
CA ILE A 205 -5.27 -2.74 -41.09
C ILE A 205 -4.64 -1.36 -40.84
N ASN A 206 -5.42 -0.31 -41.01
CA ASN A 206 -4.98 1.07 -40.80
C ASN A 206 -5.92 1.92 -39.95
N TYR A 207 -7.04 1.36 -39.48
CA TYR A 207 -8.02 2.12 -38.67
C TYR A 207 -7.66 2.19 -37.19
N TRP A 208 -6.64 1.46 -36.75
CA TRP A 208 -6.13 1.57 -35.38
C TRP A 208 -5.41 2.91 -35.16
N ASP A 209 -4.84 3.51 -36.23
CA ASP A 209 -4.16 4.81 -36.21
C ASP A 209 -5.21 5.92 -36.33
N GLU A 210 -5.97 6.15 -35.26
CA GLU A 210 -7.10 7.08 -35.27
C GLU A 210 -6.65 8.53 -35.46
N ASN A 211 -5.45 8.86 -34.95
CA ASN A 211 -4.87 10.19 -34.98
C ASN A 211 -4.02 10.46 -36.26
N GLY A 212 -3.65 9.40 -37.00
CA GLY A 212 -2.89 9.48 -38.25
C GLY A 212 -1.39 9.74 -38.10
N ASP A 213 -0.81 9.47 -36.92
CA ASP A 213 0.62 9.67 -36.63
C ASP A 213 1.50 8.46 -37.01
N GLY A 214 0.87 7.31 -37.31
CA GLY A 214 1.53 6.08 -37.72
C GLY A 214 2.27 5.36 -36.59
N LEU A 215 1.98 5.68 -35.33
CA LEU A 215 2.53 5.07 -34.11
C LEU A 215 1.39 4.62 -33.21
N ILE A 216 1.61 3.57 -32.43
CA ILE A 216 0.62 3.11 -31.46
C ILE A 216 0.61 4.08 -30.27
N GLU A 217 -0.57 4.58 -29.93
CA GLU A 217 -0.77 5.43 -28.77
C GLU A 217 -0.26 4.72 -27.52
N ARG A 218 0.46 5.46 -26.69
CA ARG A 218 0.97 5.01 -25.41
C ARG A 218 -0.18 4.56 -24.50
N PRO A 219 -0.10 3.37 -23.90
CA PRO A 219 -1.21 2.83 -23.12
C PRO A 219 -1.33 3.62 -21.82
N ASN A 220 -2.55 4.08 -21.57
CA ASN A 220 -2.88 4.87 -20.42
C ASN A 220 -3.42 3.95 -19.29
N THR A 221 -4.00 2.80 -19.59
CA THR A 221 -4.20 1.64 -18.70
C THR A 221 -3.54 0.42 -19.30
N ASP A 222 -4.00 -0.80 -19.02
CA ASP A 222 -3.55 -2.03 -19.65
C ASP A 222 -3.45 -1.94 -21.18
N TYR A 223 -4.26 -1.12 -21.88
CA TYR A 223 -4.06 -0.90 -23.33
C TYR A 223 -4.48 0.49 -23.76
N SER A 224 -3.82 1.06 -24.76
CA SER A 224 -4.39 2.19 -25.50
C SER A 224 -5.58 1.76 -26.36
N ASN A 225 -6.38 2.72 -26.84
CA ASN A 225 -7.48 2.40 -27.75
C ASN A 225 -6.96 1.79 -29.05
N GLU A 226 -5.80 2.26 -29.52
CA GLU A 226 -5.16 1.75 -30.73
C GLU A 226 -4.63 0.33 -30.56
N MET A 227 -4.04 0.00 -29.40
CA MET A 227 -3.68 -1.37 -29.04
C MET A 227 -4.92 -2.29 -29.03
N ARG A 228 -6.02 -1.85 -28.41
CA ARG A 228 -7.30 -2.60 -28.40
C ARG A 228 -7.81 -2.84 -29.81
N ALA A 229 -7.82 -1.79 -30.62
CA ALA A 229 -8.20 -1.88 -32.02
C ALA A 229 -7.36 -2.95 -32.74
N VAL A 230 -6.04 -2.97 -32.60
CA VAL A 230 -5.18 -3.98 -33.25
C VAL A 230 -5.57 -5.41 -32.88
N TRP A 231 -5.61 -5.76 -31.59
CA TRP A 231 -5.83 -7.16 -31.20
C TRP A 231 -7.28 -7.61 -31.42
N GLU A 232 -8.28 -6.75 -31.20
CA GLU A 232 -9.68 -7.07 -31.51
C GLU A 232 -9.89 -7.34 -33.00
N SER A 233 -9.20 -6.58 -33.86
CA SER A 233 -9.24 -6.74 -35.31
C SER A 233 -8.65 -8.07 -35.76
N PHE A 234 -7.53 -8.44 -35.14
CA PHE A 234 -6.90 -9.72 -35.38
C PHE A 234 -7.84 -10.87 -34.99
N LEU A 235 -8.46 -10.83 -33.80
CA LEU A 235 -9.43 -11.84 -33.37
C LEU A 235 -10.65 -11.92 -34.30
N ALA A 236 -11.17 -10.78 -34.76
CA ALA A 236 -12.26 -10.74 -35.74
C ALA A 236 -11.87 -11.41 -37.06
N SER A 237 -10.62 -11.27 -37.49
CA SER A 237 -10.10 -11.89 -38.73
C SER A 237 -10.01 -13.42 -38.64
N MET A 238 -9.81 -13.97 -37.45
CA MET A 238 -9.70 -15.41 -37.18
C MET A 238 -11.07 -16.13 -37.10
N GLN A 239 -12.19 -15.44 -37.32
CA GLN A 239 -13.56 -15.99 -37.20
C GLN A 239 -13.89 -16.58 -35.81
N TYR A 240 -13.54 -15.86 -34.74
CA TYR A 240 -13.86 -16.19 -33.34
C TYR A 240 -13.43 -17.61 -32.90
N ASP A 241 -12.15 -17.96 -33.08
CA ASP A 241 -11.55 -18.92 -32.15
C ASP A 241 -11.09 -18.13 -30.91
N PRO A 242 -11.74 -18.26 -29.74
CA PRO A 242 -11.22 -17.65 -28.53
C PRO A 242 -9.81 -18.17 -28.26
N VAL A 243 -8.92 -17.30 -27.77
CA VAL A 243 -7.54 -17.67 -27.39
C VAL A 243 -7.58 -18.96 -26.58
N GLN A 244 -6.96 -20.02 -27.11
CA GLN A 244 -6.95 -21.31 -26.43
C GLN A 244 -6.07 -21.20 -25.18
N GLN A 245 -6.40 -21.97 -24.14
CA GLN A 245 -5.54 -22.04 -22.96
C GLN A 245 -4.12 -22.44 -23.39
N GLY A 246 -3.13 -21.59 -23.09
CA GLY A 246 -1.73 -21.80 -23.44
C GLY A 246 -1.21 -20.97 -24.63
N GLN A 247 -2.04 -20.11 -25.23
CA GLN A 247 -1.62 -19.22 -26.31
C GLN A 247 -1.34 -17.78 -25.83
N ALA A 248 -0.38 -17.13 -26.49
CA ALA A 248 -0.09 -15.70 -26.40
C ALA A 248 0.11 -15.10 -27.81
N TYR A 249 -0.17 -13.81 -27.95
CA TYR A 249 -0.10 -13.06 -29.20
C TYR A 249 0.80 -11.85 -29.03
N LEU A 250 1.69 -11.65 -29.99
CA LEU A 250 2.64 -10.55 -30.00
C LEU A 250 2.50 -9.76 -31.30
N PHE A 251 2.06 -8.52 -31.20
CA PHE A 251 1.85 -7.64 -32.34
C PHE A 251 3.11 -6.82 -32.61
N VAL A 252 3.64 -6.91 -33.83
CA VAL A 252 4.84 -6.17 -34.23
C VAL A 252 4.43 -4.85 -34.87
N ILE A 253 4.68 -3.74 -34.18
CA ILE A 253 4.14 -2.42 -34.46
C ILE A 253 5.23 -1.43 -34.93
N PRO A 254 4.84 -0.33 -35.61
CA PRO A 254 5.77 0.70 -36.07
C PRO A 254 6.57 1.40 -34.98
N GLY A 255 5.99 1.52 -33.78
CA GLY A 255 6.53 2.30 -32.67
C GLY A 255 5.41 2.71 -31.72
N ILE A 256 5.77 3.32 -30.59
CA ILE A 256 4.83 3.83 -29.58
C ILE A 256 4.99 5.35 -29.46
N THR A 257 3.88 6.09 -29.44
CA THR A 257 3.86 7.56 -29.32
C THR A 257 4.51 8.00 -28.00
N GLU A 258 5.42 8.98 -28.07
CA GLU A 258 6.24 9.42 -26.92
C GLU A 258 7.06 8.28 -26.26
N GLY A 259 7.31 7.19 -27.00
CA GLY A 259 7.93 5.97 -26.47
C GLY A 259 9.43 6.05 -26.21
N GLY A 260 10.19 7.01 -26.77
CA GLY A 260 11.64 7.05 -26.54
C GLY A 260 12.34 5.74 -26.94
N ASP A 261 12.99 5.06 -25.97
CA ASP A 261 13.66 3.76 -26.15
C ASP A 261 12.74 2.55 -25.85
N VAL A 262 11.44 2.77 -25.66
CA VAL A 262 10.48 1.70 -25.35
C VAL A 262 10.35 0.74 -26.53
N ARG A 263 10.71 -0.53 -26.31
CA ARG A 263 10.73 -1.56 -27.36
C ARG A 263 9.57 -2.53 -27.29
N GLY A 264 8.88 -2.59 -26.15
CA GLY A 264 7.81 -3.52 -25.89
C GLY A 264 6.82 -3.00 -24.87
N TYR A 265 5.64 -3.59 -24.87
CA TYR A 265 4.64 -3.41 -23.84
C TYR A 265 3.71 -4.61 -23.79
N MET A 266 3.64 -5.26 -22.63
CA MET A 266 2.67 -6.30 -22.35
C MET A 266 2.19 -6.17 -20.89
N PRO A 267 0.90 -5.88 -20.67
CA PRO A 267 0.35 -5.76 -19.32
C PRO A 267 0.47 -7.05 -18.55
N ILE A 268 0.60 -6.92 -17.23
CA ILE A 268 0.52 -8.03 -16.30
C ILE A 268 -0.73 -8.90 -16.56
N LYS A 269 -0.58 -10.23 -16.50
CA LYS A 269 -1.66 -11.22 -16.69
C LYS A 269 -2.33 -11.18 -18.07
N SER A 270 -1.70 -10.52 -19.04
CA SER A 270 -2.18 -10.50 -20.41
C SER A 270 -1.68 -11.66 -21.28
N ARG A 271 -2.40 -11.93 -22.37
CA ARG A 271 -1.98 -12.78 -23.49
C ARG A 271 -1.71 -12.01 -24.79
N TYR A 272 -1.80 -10.69 -24.77
CA TYR A 272 -1.55 -9.81 -25.91
C TYR A 272 -0.42 -8.85 -25.55
N GLY A 273 0.64 -8.84 -26.35
CA GLY A 273 1.77 -7.93 -26.19
C GLY A 273 2.05 -7.18 -27.49
N PHE A 274 2.76 -6.07 -27.37
CA PHE A 274 3.13 -5.20 -28.47
C PHE A 274 4.63 -4.96 -28.46
N VAL A 275 5.30 -5.11 -29.59
CA VAL A 275 6.74 -4.84 -29.71
C VAL A 275 7.06 -4.10 -30.99
N THR A 276 8.10 -3.28 -30.92
CA THR A 276 8.68 -2.59 -32.07
C THR A 276 9.55 -3.54 -32.90
N ALA A 277 9.80 -3.21 -34.16
CA ALA A 277 10.62 -4.02 -35.05
C ALA A 277 12.08 -4.21 -34.57
N ASP A 278 12.60 -3.28 -33.76
CA ASP A 278 13.94 -3.32 -33.18
C ASP A 278 14.02 -3.97 -31.79
N ALA A 279 12.88 -4.44 -31.24
CA ALA A 279 12.88 -5.28 -30.05
C ALA A 279 13.78 -6.50 -30.25
N THR A 280 14.55 -6.85 -29.22
CA THR A 280 15.39 -8.05 -29.18
C THR A 280 14.56 -9.27 -28.73
N THR A 281 15.09 -10.48 -28.94
CA THR A 281 14.45 -11.69 -28.40
C THR A 281 14.32 -11.65 -26.87
N ARG A 282 15.25 -10.97 -26.18
CA ARG A 282 15.21 -10.74 -24.74
C ARG A 282 14.12 -9.75 -24.35
N ASP A 283 13.90 -8.69 -25.14
CA ASP A 283 12.79 -7.76 -24.90
C ASP A 283 11.45 -8.50 -25.04
N VAL A 284 11.30 -9.36 -26.05
CA VAL A 284 10.11 -10.21 -26.18
C VAL A 284 9.92 -11.13 -24.97
N ALA A 285 11.00 -11.76 -24.49
CA ALA A 285 10.93 -12.57 -23.27
C ALA A 285 10.57 -11.73 -22.05
N HIS A 286 11.11 -10.52 -21.91
CA HIS A 286 10.78 -9.61 -20.82
C HIS A 286 9.27 -9.30 -20.79
N GLU A 287 8.70 -8.91 -21.93
CA GLU A 287 7.27 -8.61 -22.05
C GLU A 287 6.38 -9.83 -21.76
N LEU A 288 6.75 -11.01 -22.26
CA LEU A 288 6.04 -12.25 -21.94
C LEU A 288 6.12 -12.60 -20.44
N GLY A 289 7.19 -12.17 -19.77
CA GLY A 289 7.38 -12.28 -18.32
C GLY A 289 6.26 -11.56 -17.57
N HIS A 290 6.00 -10.30 -17.92
CA HIS A 290 4.90 -9.54 -17.36
C HIS A 290 3.55 -10.19 -17.67
N GLY A 291 3.25 -10.40 -18.95
CA GLY A 291 1.91 -10.83 -19.35
C GLY A 291 1.57 -12.25 -18.96
N VAL A 292 2.35 -13.21 -19.45
CA VAL A 292 1.96 -14.63 -19.35
C VAL A 292 2.22 -15.19 -17.95
N PHE A 293 3.23 -14.65 -17.26
CA PHE A 293 3.74 -15.20 -16.01
C PHE A 293 3.59 -14.28 -14.81
N ASN A 294 3.05 -13.06 -14.96
CA ASN A 294 2.88 -12.12 -13.86
C ASN A 294 4.21 -11.82 -13.13
N LEU A 295 5.33 -11.81 -13.88
CA LEU A 295 6.64 -11.51 -13.31
C LEU A 295 6.81 -10.00 -13.20
N ARG A 296 7.32 -9.58 -12.05
CA ARG A 296 7.58 -8.19 -11.70
C ARG A 296 9.03 -7.81 -11.91
N HIS A 297 9.32 -6.52 -12.11
CA HIS A 297 10.71 -6.06 -12.11
C HIS A 297 11.37 -6.36 -10.76
N THR A 298 12.68 -6.62 -10.78
CA THR A 298 13.46 -6.84 -9.56
C THR A 298 13.56 -5.60 -8.67
N PHE A 299 13.34 -4.42 -9.24
CA PHE A 299 13.34 -3.11 -8.57
C PHE A 299 11.92 -2.57 -8.30
N SER A 300 10.88 -3.37 -8.54
CA SER A 300 9.50 -3.00 -8.21
C SER A 300 9.30 -2.98 -6.69
N GLU A 301 8.55 -2.00 -6.17
CA GLU A 301 8.14 -1.94 -4.76
C GLU A 301 7.07 -3.00 -4.44
N GLU A 302 6.37 -3.51 -5.46
CA GLU A 302 5.34 -4.55 -5.34
C GLU A 302 5.91 -5.97 -5.41
N ASN A 303 7.22 -6.09 -5.61
CA ASN A 303 7.91 -7.37 -5.48
C ASN A 303 8.21 -7.64 -3.99
N SER A 304 8.29 -8.91 -3.59
CA SER A 304 8.55 -9.29 -2.18
C SER A 304 9.94 -8.87 -1.68
N PHE A 305 10.76 -8.34 -2.59
CA PHE A 305 12.05 -7.73 -2.38
C PHE A 305 12.28 -6.64 -3.44
N THR A 306 13.18 -5.70 -3.19
CA THR A 306 13.55 -4.65 -4.15
C THR A 306 15.07 -4.58 -4.30
N LEU A 307 15.56 -4.68 -5.53
CA LEU A 307 16.98 -4.57 -5.89
C LEU A 307 17.25 -3.29 -6.70
N PRO A 308 18.51 -2.84 -6.80
CA PRO A 308 18.85 -1.73 -7.67
C PRO A 308 18.61 -2.06 -9.15
N GLN A 309 17.94 -1.15 -9.84
CA GLN A 309 17.70 -1.23 -11.29
C GLN A 309 19.03 -1.23 -12.07
N GLY A 310 19.15 -2.12 -13.04
CA GLY A 310 20.28 -2.24 -13.95
C GLY A 310 21.47 -3.01 -13.40
N GLU A 311 21.35 -3.64 -12.23
CA GLU A 311 22.48 -4.26 -11.51
C GLU A 311 22.44 -5.79 -11.43
N THR A 312 21.36 -6.43 -11.90
CA THR A 312 21.20 -7.89 -11.81
C THR A 312 21.20 -8.56 -13.18
N ASP A 313 21.54 -9.84 -13.27
CA ASP A 313 21.39 -10.62 -14.51
C ASP A 313 19.98 -11.22 -14.68
N ASN A 314 18.98 -10.74 -13.94
CA ASN A 314 17.60 -11.22 -14.01
C ASN A 314 16.90 -10.77 -15.31
N LEU A 315 16.03 -11.61 -15.86
CA LEU A 315 15.20 -11.28 -17.01
C LEU A 315 14.33 -10.03 -16.80
N MET A 316 13.85 -9.79 -15.59
CA MET A 316 12.95 -8.67 -15.27
C MET A 316 13.71 -7.41 -14.80
N ASP A 317 15.02 -7.35 -14.99
CA ASP A 317 15.82 -6.14 -14.80
C ASP A 317 15.84 -5.30 -16.11
N TYR A 318 16.33 -4.07 -16.09
CA TYR A 318 16.67 -3.30 -17.31
C TYR A 318 18.12 -3.53 -17.78
N SER A 319 18.82 -4.48 -17.17
CA SER A 319 20.10 -5.00 -17.66
C SER A 319 19.93 -5.93 -18.86
N THR A 320 21.01 -6.52 -19.36
CA THR A 320 20.99 -7.49 -20.47
C THR A 320 20.85 -8.95 -20.02
N GLY A 321 20.56 -9.17 -18.74
CA GLY A 321 20.44 -10.51 -18.15
C GLY A 321 19.23 -11.30 -18.67
N THR A 322 19.31 -12.63 -18.51
CA THR A 322 18.27 -13.59 -18.91
C THR A 322 18.01 -14.67 -17.86
N GLU A 323 18.53 -14.49 -16.64
CA GLU A 323 18.32 -15.46 -15.56
C GLU A 323 16.87 -15.42 -15.08
N LEU A 324 16.32 -16.60 -14.81
CA LEU A 324 15.13 -16.76 -13.99
C LEU A 324 15.54 -17.36 -12.65
N TRP A 325 15.06 -16.77 -11.56
CA TRP A 325 15.36 -17.20 -10.21
C TRP A 325 14.25 -18.10 -9.65
N LYS A 326 14.55 -18.84 -8.57
CA LYS A 326 13.66 -19.83 -7.96
C LYS A 326 12.25 -19.31 -7.73
N TYR A 327 12.10 -18.11 -7.17
CA TYR A 327 10.80 -17.52 -6.92
C TYR A 327 10.00 -17.27 -8.22
N GLN A 328 10.68 -16.94 -9.33
CA GLN A 328 10.05 -16.79 -10.64
C GLN A 328 9.65 -18.14 -11.23
N TRP A 329 10.45 -19.20 -11.01
CA TRP A 329 10.05 -20.55 -11.38
C TRP A 329 8.76 -20.94 -10.65
N ASP A 330 8.66 -20.62 -9.36
CA ASP A 330 7.44 -20.87 -8.57
C ASP A 330 6.25 -20.08 -9.09
N PHE A 331 6.39 -18.78 -9.36
CA PHE A 331 5.32 -17.96 -9.91
C PHE A 331 4.89 -18.37 -11.32
N ILE A 332 5.80 -18.88 -12.15
CA ILE A 332 5.45 -19.41 -13.47
C ILE A 332 4.49 -20.61 -13.35
N HIS A 333 4.69 -21.48 -12.36
CA HIS A 333 3.90 -22.72 -12.19
C HIS A 333 2.72 -22.59 -11.22
N ASN A 334 2.80 -21.65 -10.30
CA ASN A 334 1.75 -21.31 -9.35
C ASN A 334 1.71 -19.78 -9.22
N PRO A 335 1.23 -19.08 -10.25
CA PRO A 335 1.05 -17.64 -10.15
C PRO A 335 0.09 -17.40 -8.99
N GLU A 336 0.52 -16.63 -7.98
CA GLU A 336 -0.33 -16.35 -6.83
C GLU A 336 -1.68 -15.81 -7.30
N GLY A 337 -2.72 -16.65 -7.18
CA GLY A 337 -4.12 -16.31 -7.39
C GLY A 337 -4.70 -15.54 -6.19
N GLY A 338 -3.91 -14.63 -5.60
CA GLY A 338 -4.35 -13.69 -4.59
C GLY A 338 -5.09 -12.53 -5.26
N TRP A 339 -6.13 -12.03 -4.59
CA TRP A 339 -6.92 -10.89 -5.04
C TRP A 339 -6.08 -9.61 -5.08
N HIS A 340 -5.35 -9.41 -6.16
CA HIS A 340 -4.77 -8.12 -6.56
C HIS A 340 -5.55 -7.68 -7.79
N ILE A 341 -6.72 -7.09 -7.56
CA ILE A 341 -7.63 -6.69 -8.64
C ILE A 341 -7.13 -5.41 -9.34
N PHE A 342 -6.03 -4.77 -8.90
CA PHE A 342 -5.59 -3.51 -9.49
C PHE A 342 -4.07 -3.37 -9.41
N GLU A 343 -3.37 -4.00 -10.34
CA GLU A 343 -1.92 -3.96 -10.46
C GLU A 343 -1.53 -3.75 -11.94
N ASP A 344 -1.21 -2.48 -12.20
CA ASP A 344 -0.03 -2.00 -12.95
C ASP A 344 -0.11 -1.73 -14.47
N VAL A 345 -0.47 -0.47 -14.75
CA VAL A 345 0.05 0.25 -15.93
C VAL A 345 1.56 0.49 -15.84
N GLU A 346 2.15 0.34 -14.65
CA GLU A 346 3.55 0.73 -14.34
C GLU A 346 4.61 -0.32 -14.72
N GLU A 347 4.25 -1.60 -14.94
CA GLU A 347 5.25 -2.65 -15.18
C GLU A 347 5.58 -2.93 -16.67
N GLY A 348 4.61 -2.81 -17.57
CA GLY A 348 4.92 -2.66 -18.99
C GLY A 348 5.29 -1.20 -19.20
N GLU A 349 6.38 -0.89 -19.92
CA GLU A 349 6.99 0.45 -20.07
C GLU A 349 6.00 1.60 -20.41
N SER A 350 5.18 2.00 -19.43
CA SER A 350 4.14 3.01 -19.56
C SER A 350 4.13 3.96 -18.35
N GLY A 351 4.73 5.13 -18.51
CA GLY A 351 4.61 6.35 -17.70
C GLY A 351 3.20 6.94 -17.52
N VAL A 352 2.26 6.13 -17.05
CA VAL A 352 1.38 6.59 -15.97
C VAL A 352 2.24 6.74 -14.73
N ILE A 353 2.15 7.88 -14.06
CA ILE A 353 2.89 8.07 -12.82
C ILE A 353 2.02 7.49 -11.70
N VAL A 354 2.19 6.20 -11.35
CA VAL A 354 1.61 5.69 -10.10
C VAL A 354 2.37 6.37 -9.00
N ASN A 355 1.67 7.23 -8.28
CA ASN A 355 2.35 8.08 -7.33
C ASN A 355 1.43 8.40 -6.17
N LYS A 356 1.28 7.40 -5.30
CA LYS A 356 0.66 7.55 -3.99
C LYS A 356 1.12 8.82 -3.30
N SER A 357 2.42 9.13 -3.33
CA SER A 357 2.95 10.34 -2.69
C SER A 357 2.42 11.64 -3.31
N LYS A 358 2.21 11.68 -4.64
CA LYS A 358 1.64 12.84 -5.33
C LYS A 358 0.13 12.94 -5.15
N ILE A 359 -0.59 11.82 -5.18
CA ILE A 359 -2.02 11.80 -4.86
C ILE A 359 -2.23 12.35 -3.45
N MET A 360 -1.53 11.76 -2.46
CA MET A 360 -1.60 12.24 -1.09
C MET A 360 -1.18 13.71 -0.98
N ALA A 361 -0.11 14.14 -1.67
CA ALA A 361 0.28 15.55 -1.65
C ALA A 361 -0.81 16.49 -2.20
N VAL A 362 -1.54 16.12 -3.26
CA VAL A 362 -2.64 16.94 -3.79
C VAL A 362 -3.82 16.95 -2.83
N LEU A 363 -4.24 15.79 -2.33
CA LEU A 363 -5.36 15.66 -1.40
C LEU A 363 -5.06 16.38 -0.07
N ASP A 364 -3.87 16.20 0.49
CA ASP A 364 -3.40 16.92 1.69
C ASP A 364 -3.34 18.43 1.44
N THR A 365 -2.91 18.86 0.26
CA THR A 365 -2.88 20.29 -0.10
C THR A 365 -4.29 20.89 -0.12
N LEU A 366 -5.26 20.21 -0.74
CA LEU A 366 -6.67 20.61 -0.74
C LEU A 366 -7.25 20.63 0.67
N LYS A 367 -7.10 19.52 1.39
CA LYS A 367 -7.56 19.31 2.77
C LYS A 367 -7.04 20.39 3.69
N ASN A 368 -5.73 20.64 3.69
CA ASN A 368 -5.12 21.67 4.52
C ASN A 368 -5.54 23.08 4.10
N ALA A 369 -5.68 23.36 2.81
CA ALA A 369 -6.14 24.67 2.35
C ALA A 369 -7.60 24.94 2.78
N TYR A 370 -8.48 23.94 2.60
CA TYR A 370 -9.87 24.02 3.03
C TYR A 370 -10.00 24.19 4.54
N ALA A 371 -9.32 23.32 5.30
CA ALA A 371 -9.22 23.37 6.75
C ALA A 371 -8.84 24.78 7.26
N ASN A 372 -7.83 25.39 6.63
CA ASN A 372 -7.35 26.71 7.00
C ASN A 372 -8.23 27.89 6.54
N GLY A 373 -9.37 27.62 5.90
CA GLY A 373 -10.24 28.65 5.33
C GLY A 373 -9.59 29.42 4.19
N ASN A 374 -8.63 28.81 3.49
CA ASN A 374 -8.00 29.44 2.33
C ASN A 374 -9.01 29.51 1.19
N SER A 375 -9.15 30.70 0.60
CA SER A 375 -10.03 30.90 -0.56
C SER A 375 -9.39 30.47 -1.88
N GLN A 376 -8.08 30.18 -1.88
CA GLN A 376 -7.31 29.83 -3.07
C GLN A 376 -6.16 28.87 -2.71
N VAL A 377 -5.92 27.88 -3.56
CA VAL A 377 -4.71 27.06 -3.58
C VAL A 377 -4.13 27.04 -4.98
N SER A 378 -2.80 27.10 -5.05
CA SER A 378 -2.05 27.20 -6.30
C SER A 378 -1.44 25.87 -6.71
N TYR A 379 -1.55 25.59 -7.99
CA TYR A 379 -0.99 24.41 -8.65
C TYR A 379 -0.21 24.84 -9.89
N ASN A 380 0.95 24.24 -10.13
CA ASN A 380 1.79 24.57 -11.27
C ASN A 380 2.10 23.31 -12.08
N TYR A 381 1.45 23.18 -13.23
CA TYR A 381 1.59 22.06 -14.15
C TYR A 381 1.63 22.58 -15.59
N SER A 382 2.68 22.23 -16.33
CA SER A 382 2.89 22.69 -17.71
C SER A 382 2.29 21.76 -18.77
N THR A 383 1.88 20.56 -18.38
CA THR A 383 1.30 19.51 -19.23
C THR A 383 0.13 18.86 -18.49
N SER A 384 -0.72 18.13 -19.22
CA SER A 384 -1.67 17.23 -18.56
C SER A 384 -0.91 16.25 -17.68
N ILE A 385 -1.40 16.00 -16.47
CA ILE A 385 -0.83 14.99 -15.59
C ILE A 385 -1.98 14.20 -14.99
N LEU A 386 -1.88 12.88 -15.08
CA LEU A 386 -2.79 11.95 -14.44
C LEU A 386 -2.01 11.14 -13.41
N TYR A 387 -2.46 11.18 -12.16
CA TYR A 387 -2.01 10.31 -11.10
C TYR A 387 -3.10 9.30 -10.78
N HIS A 388 -2.72 8.05 -10.55
CA HIS A 388 -3.62 6.97 -10.15
C HIS A 388 -2.95 6.10 -9.09
N SER A 389 -3.66 5.71 -8.03
CA SER A 389 -3.19 4.78 -7.00
C SER A 389 -4.33 4.40 -6.05
N SER A 390 -4.19 3.24 -5.39
CA SER A 390 -4.91 2.97 -4.15
C SER A 390 -4.29 3.75 -2.98
N VAL A 391 -5.10 4.46 -2.19
CA VAL A 391 -4.64 5.25 -1.05
C VAL A 391 -5.52 5.04 0.18
N ALA A 392 -4.89 4.94 1.35
CA ALA A 392 -5.60 4.90 2.62
C ALA A 392 -5.97 6.33 3.04
N LEU A 393 -7.26 6.60 3.15
CA LEU A 393 -7.78 7.90 3.59
C LEU A 393 -8.31 7.80 5.04
N GLY A 394 -7.47 8.17 6.00
CA GLY A 394 -7.82 8.03 7.43
C GLY A 394 -7.76 6.56 7.86
N ASP A 395 -8.79 6.10 8.59
CA ASP A 395 -8.88 4.72 9.11
C ASP A 395 -9.65 3.77 8.15
N ALA A 396 -10.03 4.24 6.96
CA ALA A 396 -10.73 3.44 5.96
C ALA A 396 -9.77 2.47 5.24
N ASP A 397 -10.32 1.37 4.72
CA ASP A 397 -9.60 0.50 3.78
C ASP A 397 -9.13 1.33 2.57
N PRO A 398 -7.97 1.00 1.97
CA PRO A 398 -7.46 1.73 0.82
C PRO A 398 -8.47 1.80 -0.33
N ILE A 399 -8.72 3.03 -0.83
CA ILE A 399 -9.65 3.28 -1.93
C ILE A 399 -8.89 3.75 -3.17
N GLN A 400 -9.44 3.43 -4.35
CA GLN A 400 -8.88 3.86 -5.63
C GLN A 400 -9.15 5.35 -5.86
N ILE A 401 -8.10 6.12 -6.16
CA ILE A 401 -8.21 7.53 -6.50
C ILE A 401 -7.46 7.82 -7.78
N GLN A 402 -8.11 8.62 -8.62
CA GLN A 402 -7.51 9.24 -9.78
C GLN A 402 -7.52 10.76 -9.62
N ILE A 403 -6.43 11.39 -10.04
CA ILE A 403 -6.31 12.85 -10.07
C ILE A 403 -5.84 13.26 -11.46
N GLU A 404 -6.63 14.09 -12.13
CA GLU A 404 -6.31 14.64 -13.44
C GLU A 404 -6.14 16.16 -13.38
N PHE A 405 -5.00 16.65 -13.88
CA PHE A 405 -4.75 18.07 -14.09
C PHE A 405 -4.86 18.43 -15.57
N TYR A 406 -5.67 19.45 -15.88
CA TYR A 406 -5.83 19.95 -17.24
C TYR A 406 -4.84 21.08 -17.54
N PRO A 407 -4.16 21.04 -18.70
CA PRO A 407 -3.06 21.93 -19.00
C PRO A 407 -3.54 23.36 -19.16
N ARG A 408 -2.82 24.24 -18.48
CA ARG A 408 -2.79 25.68 -18.69
C ARG A 408 -1.32 26.03 -18.56
N ASN A 409 -0.67 26.56 -19.59
CA ASN A 409 0.76 26.88 -19.61
C ASN A 409 1.14 28.03 -18.63
N GLN A 410 0.62 28.02 -17.41
CA GLN A 410 0.70 29.01 -16.33
C GLN A 410 0.19 28.39 -15.01
N GLU A 411 0.58 28.98 -13.88
CA GLU A 411 0.03 28.64 -12.56
C GLU A 411 -1.50 28.77 -12.55
N VAL A 412 -2.19 27.72 -12.09
CA VAL A 412 -3.65 27.70 -11.91
C VAL A 412 -4.00 27.75 -10.43
N LYS A 413 -5.07 28.48 -10.10
CA LYS A 413 -5.58 28.60 -8.74
C LYS A 413 -6.99 28.03 -8.69
N ILE A 414 -7.32 27.30 -7.63
CA ILE A 414 -8.69 26.82 -7.39
C ILE A 414 -9.14 27.22 -5.99
N ASN A 415 -10.44 27.30 -5.78
CA ASN A 415 -10.98 27.41 -4.42
C ASN A 415 -11.14 25.99 -3.86
N PRO A 416 -10.44 25.64 -2.76
CA PRO A 416 -10.44 24.27 -2.24
C PRO A 416 -11.79 23.82 -1.69
N GLY A 417 -12.74 24.74 -1.42
CA GLY A 417 -14.09 24.42 -0.96
C GLY A 417 -15.18 24.53 -2.01
N LEU A 418 -14.84 24.81 -3.28
CA LEU A 418 -15.80 24.90 -4.37
C LEU A 418 -15.48 23.87 -5.44
N TYR A 419 -16.28 22.82 -5.48
CA TYR A 419 -16.25 21.77 -6.50
C TYR A 419 -17.65 21.50 -7.00
N ASN A 420 -17.75 20.95 -8.21
CA ASN A 420 -18.95 20.35 -8.73
C ASN A 420 -18.79 18.84 -8.75
N GLU A 421 -19.86 18.14 -8.43
CA GLU A 421 -19.90 16.67 -8.43
C GLU A 421 -20.61 16.18 -9.68
N TYR A 422 -19.97 15.25 -10.38
CA TYR A 422 -20.51 14.66 -11.59
C TYR A 422 -20.42 13.13 -11.51
N PRO A 423 -21.50 12.40 -11.83
CA PRO A 423 -21.41 10.97 -12.04
C PRO A 423 -20.62 10.69 -13.31
N GLU A 424 -19.77 9.67 -13.27
CA GLU A 424 -18.98 9.19 -14.38
C GLU A 424 -19.22 7.69 -14.55
N GLU A 425 -19.61 7.28 -15.76
CA GLU A 425 -19.72 5.86 -16.10
C GLU A 425 -18.36 5.24 -16.45
N ASN A 426 -17.34 6.11 -16.59
CA ASN A 426 -16.00 5.73 -16.98
C ASN A 426 -14.99 6.73 -16.41
N ILE A 427 -13.98 6.24 -15.71
CA ILE A 427 -12.77 7.02 -15.39
C ILE A 427 -11.61 6.27 -16.04
N TYR A 428 -10.78 6.98 -16.81
CA TYR A 428 -9.53 6.48 -17.38
C TYR A 428 -9.47 4.96 -17.65
N GLN A 429 -10.13 4.54 -18.74
CA GLN A 429 -10.20 3.16 -19.23
C GLN A 429 -10.68 2.09 -18.21
N GLN A 430 -11.34 2.51 -17.13
CA GLN A 430 -12.22 1.68 -16.31
C GLN A 430 -13.68 2.10 -16.55
N GLN A 431 -14.52 1.11 -16.80
CA GLN A 431 -15.97 1.28 -16.82
C GLN A 431 -16.52 0.88 -15.46
N GLY A 432 -17.39 1.71 -14.88
CA GLY A 432 -17.84 1.53 -13.52
C GLY A 432 -18.79 2.64 -13.08
N ASP A 433 -19.15 2.63 -11.81
CA ASP A 433 -19.92 3.72 -11.19
C ASP A 433 -18.94 4.59 -10.42
N PHE A 434 -18.60 5.75 -10.98
CA PHE A 434 -17.64 6.66 -10.40
C PHE A 434 -18.26 8.03 -10.16
N THR A 435 -17.65 8.76 -9.21
CA THR A 435 -17.99 10.14 -8.94
C THR A 435 -16.76 11.02 -9.06
N SER A 436 -16.87 12.08 -9.85
CA SER A 436 -15.82 13.07 -10.10
C SER A 436 -16.07 14.35 -9.30
N LEU A 437 -15.09 14.75 -8.48
CA LEU A 437 -15.04 16.07 -7.86
C LEU A 437 -14.23 17.02 -8.77
N ARG A 438 -14.91 17.95 -9.44
CA ARG A 438 -14.29 18.85 -10.42
C ARG A 438 -14.13 20.26 -9.89
N PHE A 439 -12.92 20.81 -10.03
CA PHE A 439 -12.55 22.12 -9.51
C PHE A 439 -12.27 23.10 -10.66
N GLU A 440 -13.01 24.21 -10.66
CA GLU A 440 -12.85 25.28 -11.63
C GLU A 440 -11.61 26.13 -11.31
N GLY A 441 -10.80 26.40 -12.34
CA GLY A 441 -9.67 27.33 -12.23
C GLY A 441 -10.13 28.79 -12.14
N ILE A 442 -9.72 29.50 -11.09
CA ILE A 442 -9.98 30.93 -10.92
C ILE A 442 -9.37 31.71 -12.08
N GLY A 443 -10.22 32.49 -12.77
CA GLY A 443 -9.80 33.28 -13.92
C GLY A 443 -9.65 32.48 -15.21
N THR A 444 -10.05 31.20 -15.22
CA THR A 444 -10.09 30.40 -16.46
C THR A 444 -11.38 30.56 -17.25
N GLY A 445 -12.42 31.16 -16.66
CA GLY A 445 -13.70 31.42 -17.33
C GLY A 445 -14.63 30.20 -17.38
N GLY A 446 -14.71 29.44 -16.29
CA GLY A 446 -15.61 28.27 -16.22
C GLY A 446 -14.95 26.93 -16.52
N HIS A 447 -13.63 26.86 -16.66
CA HIS A 447 -12.96 25.61 -17.02
C HIS A 447 -12.46 24.85 -15.78
N ASP A 448 -12.80 23.58 -15.72
CA ASP A 448 -12.23 22.65 -14.77
C ASP A 448 -10.73 22.47 -15.04
N VAL A 449 -9.93 22.47 -13.98
CA VAL A 449 -8.46 22.33 -14.04
C VAL A 449 -7.92 21.19 -13.21
N LEU A 450 -8.74 20.66 -12.30
CA LEU A 450 -8.44 19.52 -11.45
C LEU A 450 -9.70 18.67 -11.32
N HIS A 451 -9.59 17.39 -11.66
CA HIS A 451 -10.59 16.37 -11.37
C HIS A 451 -10.03 15.39 -10.34
N ILE A 452 -10.86 14.96 -9.41
CA ILE A 452 -10.54 13.88 -8.46
C ILE A 452 -11.65 12.85 -8.57
N ASP A 453 -11.33 11.69 -9.08
CA ASP A 453 -12.29 10.63 -9.36
C ASP A 453 -12.10 9.46 -8.39
N VAL A 454 -13.22 8.88 -7.97
CA VAL A 454 -13.31 7.77 -7.02
C VAL A 454 -14.52 6.92 -7.36
N ASP A 455 -14.50 5.64 -6.98
CA ASP A 455 -15.71 4.79 -7.00
C ASP A 455 -16.85 5.50 -6.24
N SER A 456 -18.05 5.52 -6.83
CA SER A 456 -19.22 6.21 -6.29
C SER A 456 -19.56 5.77 -4.86
N ASP A 457 -19.33 4.50 -4.50
CA ASP A 457 -19.57 4.01 -3.13
C ASP A 457 -18.58 4.60 -2.10
N ASN A 458 -17.45 5.13 -2.56
CA ASN A 458 -16.37 5.68 -1.74
C ASN A 458 -16.30 7.22 -1.76
N VAL A 459 -17.21 7.92 -2.46
CA VAL A 459 -17.18 9.39 -2.54
C VAL A 459 -17.29 10.07 -1.18
N ASP A 460 -18.06 9.49 -0.25
CA ASP A 460 -18.21 10.03 1.09
C ASP A 460 -16.93 9.87 1.92
N VAL A 461 -16.16 8.79 1.70
CA VAL A 461 -14.84 8.59 2.32
C VAL A 461 -13.88 9.69 1.87
N LEU A 462 -13.84 9.96 0.56
CA LEU A 462 -13.02 11.04 -0.01
C LEU A 462 -13.42 12.42 0.54
N LYS A 463 -14.71 12.74 0.55
CA LYS A 463 -15.23 14.01 1.06
C LYS A 463 -14.93 14.19 2.55
N ASN A 464 -15.14 13.16 3.37
CA ASN A 464 -14.83 13.19 4.79
C ASN A 464 -13.33 13.43 5.03
N TYR A 465 -12.47 12.82 4.20
CA TYR A 465 -11.04 13.04 4.30
C TYR A 465 -10.63 14.49 3.93
N LEU A 466 -11.18 15.04 2.83
CA LEU A 466 -10.86 16.37 2.33
C LEU A 466 -11.43 17.50 3.18
N TYR A 467 -12.65 17.33 3.70
CA TYR A 467 -13.41 18.42 4.31
C TYR A 467 -13.64 18.22 5.81
N GLY A 468 -13.13 17.13 6.38
CA GLY A 468 -13.28 16.75 7.77
C GLY A 468 -14.59 15.99 8.02
N ALA A 469 -14.76 15.53 9.28
CA ALA A 469 -16.04 14.99 9.73
C ALA A 469 -17.13 16.05 9.54
N ASP A 470 -18.31 15.60 9.12
CA ASP A 470 -19.47 16.40 8.75
C ASP A 470 -19.57 17.73 9.53
N LEU A 471 -19.13 18.82 8.88
CA LEU A 471 -19.09 20.15 9.49
C LEU A 471 -20.48 20.59 9.95
N GLU A 472 -21.54 20.09 9.30
CA GLU A 472 -22.90 20.33 9.72
C GLU A 472 -23.15 19.68 11.09
N HIS A 473 -22.72 18.43 11.30
CA HIS A 473 -22.79 17.77 12.60
C HIS A 473 -21.91 18.44 13.65
N ILE A 474 -20.67 18.84 13.32
CA ILE A 474 -19.79 19.54 14.28
C ILE A 474 -20.43 20.88 14.70
N GLN A 475 -20.99 21.62 13.75
CA GLN A 475 -21.74 22.86 14.03
C GLN A 475 -22.96 22.58 14.91
N GLN A 476 -23.77 21.57 14.56
CA GLN A 476 -24.94 21.18 15.35
C GLN A 476 -24.58 20.76 16.78
N PHE A 477 -23.48 20.02 16.96
CA PHE A 477 -23.00 19.61 18.28
C PHE A 477 -22.42 20.77 19.08
N ALA A 478 -21.68 21.69 18.44
CA ALA A 478 -21.20 22.91 19.07
C ALA A 478 -22.37 23.78 19.54
N ASP A 479 -23.39 23.98 18.69
CA ASP A 479 -24.60 24.74 19.01
C ASP A 479 -25.40 24.07 20.15
N SER A 480 -25.59 22.76 20.08
CA SER A 480 -26.28 21.98 21.12
C SER A 480 -25.51 22.04 22.44
N ALA A 481 -24.18 21.97 22.41
CA ALA A 481 -23.35 22.07 23.60
C ALA A 481 -23.42 23.46 24.24
N MET A 482 -23.43 24.54 23.45
CA MET A 482 -23.59 25.90 23.95
C MET A 482 -24.96 26.12 24.58
N LEU A 483 -26.03 25.60 23.96
CA LEU A 483 -27.39 25.64 24.53
C LEU A 483 -27.46 24.94 25.88
N ILE A 484 -26.82 23.77 26.03
CA ILE A 484 -26.70 23.08 27.31
C ILE A 484 -25.85 23.88 28.30
N GLY A 485 -24.76 24.50 27.86
CA GLY A 485 -23.98 25.41 28.71
C GLY A 485 -24.84 26.52 29.32
N GLU A 486 -25.68 27.16 28.49
CA GLU A 486 -26.57 28.26 28.87
C GLU A 486 -27.72 27.82 29.77
N SER A 487 -28.33 26.66 29.52
CA SER A 487 -29.47 26.17 30.32
C SER A 487 -29.10 25.89 31.78
N TRP A 488 -27.80 25.79 32.07
CA TRP A 488 -27.25 25.51 33.41
C TRP A 488 -26.62 26.73 34.10
N GLU A 489 -26.82 27.95 33.56
CA GLU A 489 -26.32 29.18 34.17
C GLU A 489 -27.05 29.49 35.49
N THR A 490 -26.40 29.20 36.62
CA THR A 490 -26.92 29.54 37.96
C THR A 490 -26.45 30.95 38.33
N PRO A 491 -27.35 31.87 38.78
CA PRO A 491 -26.94 33.22 39.16
C PRO A 491 -25.82 33.22 40.20
N GLY A 492 -24.64 33.72 39.81
CA GLY A 492 -23.46 33.81 40.68
C GLY A 492 -22.52 32.61 40.69
N VAL A 493 -22.69 31.62 39.80
CA VAL A 493 -21.76 30.47 39.68
C VAL A 493 -21.42 30.17 38.22
N GLU A 494 -20.13 30.24 37.86
CA GLU A 494 -19.66 30.20 36.46
C GLU A 494 -19.29 28.76 36.02
N TYR A 495 -20.29 27.98 35.59
CA TYR A 495 -20.07 26.63 35.03
C TYR A 495 -20.30 26.51 33.52
N THR A 496 -20.75 27.58 32.85
CA THR A 496 -21.17 27.57 31.44
C THR A 496 -20.10 27.00 30.52
N CYS A 497 -18.85 27.48 30.60
CA CYS A 497 -17.76 26.98 29.77
C CYS A 497 -17.46 25.50 30.04
N ASN A 498 -17.52 25.08 31.30
CA ASN A 498 -17.25 23.71 31.73
C ASN A 498 -18.31 22.74 31.20
N ASN A 499 -19.59 23.10 31.34
CA ASN A 499 -20.70 22.29 30.87
C ASN A 499 -20.76 22.24 29.34
N THR A 500 -20.46 23.35 28.67
CA THR A 500 -20.39 23.40 27.21
C THR A 500 -19.34 22.42 26.69
N ILE A 501 -18.11 22.44 27.22
CA ILE A 501 -17.06 21.56 26.68
C ILE A 501 -17.29 20.08 27.03
N ARG A 502 -17.92 19.78 28.18
CA ARG A 502 -18.38 18.41 28.50
C ARG A 502 -19.43 17.91 27.52
N ALA A 503 -20.45 18.73 27.28
CA ALA A 503 -21.52 18.41 26.35
C ALA A 503 -20.98 18.25 24.93
N TYR A 504 -20.06 19.12 24.51
CA TYR A 504 -19.42 19.03 23.21
C TYR A 504 -18.63 17.72 23.04
N LEU A 505 -17.79 17.35 24.01
CA LEU A 505 -17.07 16.07 23.97
C LEU A 505 -18.04 14.88 23.94
N TYR A 506 -19.11 14.93 24.74
CA TYR A 506 -20.13 13.88 24.76
C TYR A 506 -20.88 13.77 23.43
N TYR A 507 -21.28 14.87 22.80
CA TYR A 507 -21.95 14.79 21.51
C TYR A 507 -21.01 14.31 20.40
N MET A 508 -19.75 14.72 20.43
CA MET A 508 -18.76 14.33 19.43
C MET A 508 -18.31 12.87 19.56
N LYS A 509 -18.26 12.31 20.78
CA LYS A 509 -17.62 10.99 21.05
C LYS A 509 -18.41 10.04 21.94
N ASN A 510 -19.60 10.43 22.39
CA ASN A 510 -20.41 9.72 23.40
C ASN A 510 -19.64 9.43 24.70
N GLU A 511 -18.76 10.36 25.10
CA GLU A 511 -17.78 10.14 26.15
C GLU A 511 -18.01 11.02 27.37
N THR A 512 -17.97 10.40 28.56
CA THR A 512 -18.31 11.05 29.82
C THR A 512 -17.08 11.43 30.64
N VAL A 513 -15.87 11.25 30.13
CA VAL A 513 -14.62 11.41 30.89
C VAL A 513 -14.48 12.77 31.60
N LEU A 514 -14.93 13.87 30.99
CA LEU A 514 -14.87 15.21 31.59
C LEU A 514 -15.99 15.52 32.59
N PHE A 515 -16.91 14.58 32.83
CA PHE A 515 -17.94 14.70 33.85
C PHE A 515 -17.35 14.40 35.24
N PRO A 516 -17.89 14.97 36.33
CA PRO A 516 -17.42 14.67 37.67
C PRO A 516 -17.78 13.25 38.10
N VAL A 517 -16.97 12.67 38.99
CA VAL A 517 -17.20 11.33 39.57
C VAL A 517 -18.43 11.33 40.50
N THR A 518 -18.46 12.26 41.45
CA THR A 518 -19.54 12.55 42.43
C THR A 518 -19.17 13.81 43.21
N ASP A 519 -20.14 14.50 43.79
CA ASP A 519 -19.96 15.62 44.73
C ASP A 519 -19.61 15.19 46.18
N PRO A 520 -18.36 15.35 46.67
CA PRO A 520 -18.00 15.05 48.05
C PRO A 520 -18.57 16.06 49.05
N GLU A 521 -18.88 17.30 48.64
CA GLU A 521 -19.37 18.35 49.53
C GLU A 521 -20.91 18.44 49.55
N ASN A 522 -21.58 17.95 48.51
CA ASN A 522 -23.03 17.92 48.36
C ASN A 522 -23.48 16.76 47.43
N PRO A 523 -23.45 15.49 47.89
CA PRO A 523 -23.68 14.28 47.05
C PRO A 523 -25.01 14.22 46.29
N ASP A 524 -26.02 14.97 46.75
CA ASP A 524 -27.35 15.10 46.15
C ASP A 524 -27.47 16.32 45.23
N SER A 525 -26.37 17.07 45.06
CA SER A 525 -26.27 18.23 44.20
C SER A 525 -26.52 17.83 42.75
N ARG A 526 -27.58 18.42 42.17
CA ARG A 526 -27.82 18.37 40.73
C ARG A 526 -26.79 19.21 39.96
N PHE A 527 -26.01 20.04 40.67
CA PHE A 527 -25.03 20.94 40.07
C PHE A 527 -23.80 20.12 39.64
N GLY A 528 -23.72 19.87 38.33
CA GLY A 528 -22.52 19.36 37.69
C GLY A 528 -22.59 17.92 37.16
N SER A 529 -23.72 17.21 37.20
CA SER A 529 -23.77 15.78 36.87
C SER A 529 -24.63 15.35 35.69
N GLY A 530 -25.19 16.23 34.85
CA GLY A 530 -26.02 15.75 33.72
C GLY A 530 -26.18 16.68 32.52
N LEU A 531 -26.44 16.05 31.37
CA LEU A 531 -27.04 16.69 30.19
C LEU A 531 -28.56 16.56 30.34
N GLU A 532 -29.32 17.63 30.13
CA GLU A 532 -30.79 17.53 30.07
C GLU A 532 -31.20 17.05 28.68
N THR A 533 -31.84 15.87 28.62
CA THR A 533 -32.44 15.36 27.38
C THR A 533 -33.95 15.63 27.39
N GLN A 534 -34.62 15.46 26.24
CA GLN A 534 -36.08 15.59 26.13
C GLN A 534 -36.86 14.68 27.10
N ASP A 535 -36.24 13.60 27.59
CA ASP A 535 -36.80 12.61 28.51
C ASP A 535 -36.46 12.87 30.00
N GLY A 536 -35.72 13.93 30.31
CA GLY A 536 -35.29 14.30 31.66
C GLY A 536 -33.76 14.26 31.86
N PRO A 537 -33.27 14.59 33.08
CA PRO A 537 -31.83 14.67 33.34
C PRO A 537 -31.21 13.26 33.41
N THR A 538 -30.24 12.99 32.54
CA THR A 538 -29.41 11.79 32.62
C THR A 538 -28.19 12.12 33.47
N ALA A 539 -28.07 11.49 34.64
CA ALA A 539 -26.92 11.70 35.52
C ALA A 539 -25.71 10.92 34.98
N PHE A 540 -24.82 11.61 34.28
CA PHE A 540 -23.56 11.05 33.78
C PHE A 540 -22.46 11.13 34.85
N LYS A 541 -21.66 10.08 34.95
CA LYS A 541 -20.47 10.03 35.81
C LYS A 541 -19.22 9.93 34.93
N GLY A 542 -18.24 10.78 35.22
CA GLY A 542 -16.95 10.77 34.54
C GLY A 542 -15.80 10.53 35.51
N LEU A 543 -14.62 11.07 35.20
CA LEU A 543 -13.38 10.82 35.95
C LEU A 543 -12.83 12.05 36.69
N ILE A 544 -13.51 13.20 36.62
CA ILE A 544 -13.00 14.46 37.16
C ILE A 544 -13.22 14.60 38.68
N SER A 545 -12.17 15.07 39.37
CA SER A 545 -12.16 15.41 40.78
C SER A 545 -13.01 16.65 41.06
N TRP A 546 -13.75 16.61 42.17
CA TRP A 546 -15.00 17.33 42.24
C TRP A 546 -14.93 18.86 42.41
N THR A 547 -16.00 19.54 41.97
CA THR A 547 -16.44 20.96 42.00
C THR A 547 -16.82 21.47 40.60
N GLY A 548 -16.51 20.70 39.55
CA GLY A 548 -16.98 20.99 38.19
C GLY A 548 -16.37 22.24 37.53
N THR A 549 -15.32 22.82 38.13
CA THR A 549 -14.62 24.02 37.64
C THR A 549 -13.50 23.68 36.66
N ALA A 550 -13.14 24.62 35.78
CA ALA A 550 -12.00 24.48 34.87
C ALA A 550 -10.68 24.35 35.64
N ASN A 551 -10.59 24.95 36.83
CA ASN A 551 -9.46 24.76 37.73
C ASN A 551 -9.23 23.28 38.11
N ARG A 552 -10.29 22.50 38.31
CA ARG A 552 -10.17 21.06 38.58
C ARG A 552 -9.84 20.25 37.33
N ILE A 553 -10.47 20.58 36.20
CA ILE A 553 -10.12 19.98 34.91
C ILE A 553 -8.62 20.19 34.63
N TYR A 554 -8.10 21.40 34.89
CA TYR A 554 -6.68 21.71 34.80
C TYR A 554 -5.83 20.81 35.72
N GLU A 555 -6.24 20.62 36.98
CA GLU A 555 -5.51 19.78 37.94
C GLU A 555 -5.51 18.30 37.52
N ASP A 556 -6.63 17.76 37.05
CA ASP A 556 -6.74 16.36 36.63
C ASP A 556 -5.95 16.07 35.35
N LEU A 557 -6.04 16.96 34.35
CA LEU A 557 -5.25 16.87 33.12
C LEU A 557 -3.74 17.01 33.40
N ASN A 558 -3.35 17.78 34.42
CA ASN A 558 -1.94 17.99 34.78
C ASN A 558 -1.41 17.00 35.83
N SER A 559 -2.24 16.15 36.44
CA SER A 559 -1.88 15.17 37.48
C SER A 559 -1.68 13.74 36.96
N ASN A 560 -1.67 13.56 35.63
CA ASN A 560 -1.70 12.28 34.93
C ASN A 560 -2.97 11.43 35.13
N SER A 561 -4.04 11.98 35.71
CA SER A 561 -5.27 11.22 36.00
C SER A 561 -6.12 10.94 34.75
N LEU A 562 -5.90 11.69 33.66
CA LEU A 562 -6.64 11.60 32.40
C LEU A 562 -5.74 11.30 31.19
N THR A 563 -4.50 10.84 31.40
CA THR A 563 -3.51 10.64 30.32
C THR A 563 -3.87 9.51 29.35
N GLU A 564 -4.77 8.62 29.73
CA GLU A 564 -5.31 7.64 28.76
C GLU A 564 -6.25 8.27 27.74
N TYR A 565 -6.85 9.42 28.04
CA TYR A 565 -7.86 10.07 27.21
C TYR A 565 -7.35 11.34 26.56
N PHE A 566 -6.32 11.97 27.14
CA PHE A 566 -5.79 13.25 26.68
C PHE A 566 -4.27 13.25 26.58
N GLU A 567 -3.77 13.67 25.43
CA GLU A 567 -2.36 13.96 25.18
C GLU A 567 -2.08 15.45 25.30
N ARG A 568 -1.00 15.84 26.00
CA ARG A 568 -0.62 17.24 26.18
C ARG A 568 0.11 17.79 24.96
N LEU A 569 -0.45 18.82 24.34
CA LEU A 569 0.19 19.57 23.26
C LEU A 569 1.13 20.63 23.82
N THR A 570 2.42 20.52 23.52
CA THR A 570 3.46 21.39 24.07
C THR A 570 4.18 22.14 22.96
N LYS A 571 4.20 23.48 23.03
CA LYS A 571 4.98 24.31 22.11
C LYS A 571 6.49 24.17 22.38
N PRO A 572 7.30 23.69 21.42
CA PRO A 572 8.75 23.72 21.55
C PRO A 572 9.29 25.15 21.68
N SER A 573 10.46 25.30 22.32
CA SER A 573 11.11 26.61 22.49
C SER A 573 11.56 27.24 21.16
N THR A 574 11.74 26.41 20.13
CA THR A 574 12.13 26.79 18.76
C THR A 574 10.95 27.17 17.87
N GLN A 575 9.72 26.83 18.25
CA GLN A 575 8.50 27.11 17.48
C GLN A 575 7.92 28.48 17.85
N THR A 576 7.43 29.25 16.87
CA THR A 576 6.68 30.49 17.12
C THR A 576 5.24 30.20 17.55
N TRP A 577 4.57 31.17 18.16
CA TRP A 577 3.15 31.08 18.50
C TRP A 577 2.25 30.94 17.28
N ASN A 578 2.62 31.56 16.15
CA ASN A 578 1.88 31.38 14.91
C ASN A 578 1.87 29.92 14.48
N VAL A 579 3.05 29.29 14.37
CA VAL A 579 3.15 27.89 13.95
C VAL A 579 2.46 26.95 14.94
N PHE A 580 2.53 27.23 16.24
CA PHE A 580 1.83 26.41 17.25
C PHE A 580 0.31 26.53 17.16
N PHE A 581 -0.22 27.74 17.01
CA PHE A 581 -1.66 27.94 16.89
C PHE A 581 -2.20 27.43 15.55
N ASP A 582 -1.42 27.56 14.47
CA ASP A 582 -1.73 26.96 13.18
C ASP A 582 -1.81 25.42 13.30
N ASP A 583 -0.86 24.79 14.00
CA ASP A 583 -0.85 23.33 14.21
C ASP A 583 -2.11 22.83 14.94
N ILE A 584 -2.44 23.43 16.09
CA ILE A 584 -3.62 22.98 16.85
C ILE A 584 -4.95 23.36 16.16
N GLN A 585 -4.97 24.46 15.40
CA GLN A 585 -6.12 24.80 14.54
C GLN A 585 -6.28 23.77 13.42
N ASN A 586 -5.19 23.36 12.77
CA ASN A 586 -5.20 22.34 11.73
C ASN A 586 -5.75 21.03 12.26
N GLN A 587 -5.31 20.58 13.43
CA GLN A 587 -5.86 19.37 14.05
C GLN A 587 -7.38 19.48 14.25
N ALA A 588 -7.86 20.60 14.81
CA ALA A 588 -9.30 20.81 15.00
C ALA A 588 -10.09 20.88 13.68
N ASN A 589 -9.51 21.43 12.62
CA ASN A 589 -10.11 21.43 11.29
C ASN A 589 -10.31 20.01 10.74
N LEU A 590 -9.50 19.05 11.17
CA LEU A 590 -9.62 17.64 10.81
C LEU A 590 -10.58 16.85 11.71
N GLY A 591 -11.32 17.53 12.59
CA GLY A 591 -12.27 16.92 13.51
C GLY A 591 -11.65 16.44 14.83
N GLU A 592 -10.35 16.68 15.05
CA GLU A 592 -9.71 16.37 16.33
C GLU A 592 -10.24 17.26 17.44
N ILE A 593 -10.46 16.70 18.61
CA ILE A 593 -10.97 17.46 19.75
C ILE A 593 -9.79 18.02 20.54
N ILE A 594 -9.51 19.30 20.32
CA ILE A 594 -8.47 20.02 21.04
C ILE A 594 -9.12 20.91 22.09
N ILE A 595 -8.74 20.73 23.36
CA ILE A 595 -9.21 21.56 24.47
C ILE A 595 -8.08 22.41 25.04
N GLY A 596 -8.41 23.65 25.39
CA GLY A 596 -7.51 24.56 26.09
C GLY A 596 -8.07 24.88 27.47
N VAL A 597 -7.31 24.68 28.53
CA VAL A 597 -7.73 24.98 29.91
C VAL A 597 -6.74 25.91 30.62
N VAL A 598 -7.27 26.87 31.38
CA VAL A 598 -6.50 27.81 32.19
C VAL A 598 -6.98 27.82 33.63
N LYS A 599 -6.03 27.83 34.57
CA LYS A 599 -6.27 27.97 36.00
C LYS A 599 -6.25 29.44 36.41
N GLU A 600 -7.29 29.90 37.08
CA GLU A 600 -7.42 31.29 37.57
C GLU A 600 -7.84 31.34 39.05
N SER A 601 -7.81 32.52 39.67
CA SER A 601 -8.29 32.69 41.06
C SER A 601 -9.80 32.50 41.20
N GLY A 602 -10.55 32.62 40.09
CA GLY A 602 -11.97 32.27 39.97
C GLY A 602 -12.16 30.80 39.57
N PRO A 603 -13.21 30.44 38.81
CA PRO A 603 -13.51 29.06 38.42
C PRO A 603 -12.62 28.51 37.29
N GLY A 604 -11.69 29.33 36.77
CA GLY A 604 -10.87 29.00 35.60
C GLY A 604 -11.67 29.12 34.30
N HIS A 605 -11.06 28.75 33.18
CA HIS A 605 -11.74 28.73 31.88
C HIS A 605 -11.29 27.55 31.03
N ILE A 606 -12.22 27.01 30.25
CA ILE A 606 -11.97 25.93 29.29
C ILE A 606 -12.66 26.24 27.97
N VAL A 607 -12.02 25.85 26.88
CA VAL A 607 -12.55 25.95 25.51
C VAL A 607 -12.27 24.65 24.75
N ALA A 608 -12.96 24.47 23.62
CA ALA A 608 -12.59 23.53 22.58
C ALA A 608 -12.34 24.28 21.27
N ILE A 609 -11.25 23.96 20.58
CA ILE A 609 -11.00 24.44 19.21
C ILE A 609 -11.96 23.71 18.28
N VAL A 610 -12.52 24.44 17.32
CA VAL A 610 -13.41 23.91 16.29
C VAL A 610 -12.87 24.24 14.89
N PRO A 611 -13.35 23.55 13.84
CA PRO A 611 -12.96 23.89 12.49
C PRO A 611 -13.12 25.38 12.19
N LYS A 612 -12.09 25.99 11.61
CA LYS A 612 -12.02 27.42 11.32
C LYS A 612 -13.15 27.87 10.40
N THR A 613 -13.62 26.99 9.53
CA THR A 613 -14.75 27.21 8.61
C THR A 613 -16.08 27.50 9.32
N LEU A 614 -16.23 27.09 10.59
CA LEU A 614 -17.42 27.39 11.39
C LEU A 614 -17.47 28.85 11.89
N PHE A 615 -16.36 29.59 11.78
CA PHE A 615 -16.33 31.00 12.13
C PHE A 615 -16.79 31.88 10.95
N SER A 616 -17.91 32.57 11.13
CA SER A 616 -18.46 33.47 10.11
C SER A 616 -17.75 34.83 9.99
N GLY A 617 -16.75 35.09 10.84
CA GLY A 617 -16.00 36.36 10.84
C GLY A 617 -14.66 36.27 10.11
N THR A 618 -13.95 37.39 10.02
CA THR A 618 -12.55 37.41 9.55
C THR A 618 -11.62 37.33 10.75
N PRO A 619 -10.78 36.29 10.88
CA PRO A 619 -9.82 36.20 11.97
C PRO A 619 -8.89 37.41 11.97
N GLU A 620 -8.74 38.06 13.12
CA GLU A 620 -7.82 39.17 13.27
C GLU A 620 -6.44 38.66 13.70
N LYS A 621 -5.41 39.25 13.12
CA LYS A 621 -4.03 39.00 13.53
C LYS A 621 -3.65 39.89 14.72
N THR A 622 -2.84 39.36 15.62
CA THR A 622 -2.40 40.07 16.82
C THR A 622 -0.96 39.76 17.19
N LYS A 623 -0.40 40.54 18.10
CA LYS A 623 0.91 40.25 18.69
C LYS A 623 0.73 39.27 19.85
N VAL A 624 1.51 38.20 19.88
CA VAL A 624 1.52 37.18 20.96
C VAL A 624 2.96 36.97 21.41
N GLY A 625 3.29 37.35 22.65
CA GLY A 625 4.67 37.35 23.12
C GLY A 625 5.58 38.22 22.24
N ASP A 626 6.58 37.60 21.61
CA ASP A 626 7.51 38.26 20.68
C ASP A 626 7.04 38.18 19.21
N ASP A 627 6.04 37.36 18.91
CA ASP A 627 5.60 37.07 17.55
C ASP A 627 4.53 38.06 17.09
N PHE A 628 4.69 38.55 15.86
CA PHE A 628 3.75 39.45 15.19
C PHE A 628 2.86 38.67 14.23
N ASP A 629 1.72 39.27 13.89
CA ASP A 629 0.78 38.73 12.90
C ASP A 629 0.27 37.32 13.21
N VAL A 630 0.14 36.98 14.49
CA VAL A 630 -0.34 35.69 14.96
C VAL A 630 -1.85 35.63 14.84
N GLU A 631 -2.35 34.60 14.15
CA GLU A 631 -3.77 34.26 14.11
C GLU A 631 -4.09 33.33 15.29
N LEU A 632 -5.02 33.74 16.15
CA LEU A 632 -5.44 32.89 17.27
C LEU A 632 -6.46 31.84 16.78
N PRO A 633 -6.53 30.66 17.43
CA PRO A 633 -7.48 29.63 17.03
C PRO A 633 -8.94 30.05 17.18
N ILE A 634 -9.81 29.42 16.41
CA ILE A 634 -11.27 29.47 16.50
C ILE A 634 -11.72 28.43 17.51
N ALA A 635 -12.51 28.87 18.48
CA ALA A 635 -12.97 28.02 19.55
C ALA A 635 -14.44 28.26 19.91
N ILE A 636 -15.04 27.27 20.56
CA ILE A 636 -16.28 27.44 21.31
C ILE A 636 -15.93 28.24 22.56
N GLU A 637 -16.26 29.53 22.56
CA GLU A 637 -16.17 30.39 23.74
C GLU A 637 -17.53 30.46 24.39
N ALA A 638 -17.64 29.89 25.59
CA ALA A 638 -18.86 29.87 26.39
C ALA A 638 -18.62 30.45 27.80
N GLY A 639 -17.98 31.61 27.85
CA GLY A 639 -17.78 32.40 29.07
C GLY A 639 -19.08 33.10 29.51
N THR A 640 -19.02 33.84 30.62
CA THR A 640 -20.18 34.55 31.19
C THR A 640 -20.87 35.49 30.19
N ASP A 641 -20.07 36.25 29.43
CA ASP A 641 -20.58 37.32 28.56
C ASP A 641 -20.61 36.94 27.08
N THR A 642 -20.17 35.73 26.70
CA THR A 642 -20.05 35.33 25.29
C THR A 642 -20.27 33.84 25.11
N LYS A 643 -21.19 33.50 24.20
CA LYS A 643 -21.55 32.14 23.79
C LYS A 643 -21.56 32.09 22.27
N ALA A 644 -20.40 31.81 21.69
CA ALA A 644 -20.21 31.83 20.25
C ALA A 644 -19.00 31.00 19.82
N ILE A 645 -19.05 30.52 18.58
CA ILE A 645 -17.86 30.13 17.84
C ILE A 645 -17.14 31.41 17.44
N MET A 646 -15.96 31.64 18.01
CA MET A 646 -15.21 32.87 17.76
C MET A 646 -13.71 32.64 17.86
N GLN A 647 -12.96 33.56 17.25
CA GLN A 647 -11.53 33.64 17.49
C GLN A 647 -11.26 33.97 18.97
N PHE A 648 -10.26 33.28 19.53
CA PHE A 648 -9.78 33.52 20.89
C PHE A 648 -9.60 35.02 21.19
N PRO A 649 -10.10 35.54 22.33
CA PRO A 649 -10.07 36.98 22.59
C PRO A 649 -8.64 37.52 22.73
N LYS A 650 -8.36 38.68 22.11
CA LYS A 650 -7.07 39.37 22.25
C LYS A 650 -6.70 39.67 23.71
N SER A 651 -7.69 39.93 24.56
CA SER A 651 -7.51 40.16 26.01
C SER A 651 -6.94 38.94 26.76
N ARG A 652 -7.18 37.72 26.25
CA ARG A 652 -6.59 36.49 26.80
C ARG A 652 -5.17 36.27 26.25
N SER A 653 -4.92 36.68 25.00
CA SER A 653 -3.60 36.58 24.36
C SER A 653 -2.53 37.51 24.97
N SER A 654 -2.93 38.63 25.60
CA SER A 654 -1.97 39.57 26.23
C SER A 654 -1.24 38.99 27.44
N LYS A 655 -1.69 37.84 27.97
CA LYS A 655 -1.03 37.10 29.05
C LYS A 655 0.01 36.09 28.53
N ILE A 656 0.08 35.88 27.21
CA ILE A 656 1.02 34.96 26.58
C ILE A 656 2.38 35.65 26.37
N THR A 657 3.46 35.02 26.85
CA THR A 657 4.84 35.46 26.62
C THR A 657 5.52 34.55 25.59
N ARG A 658 6.76 34.87 25.19
CA ARG A 658 7.57 33.98 24.32
C ARG A 658 7.63 32.53 24.84
N LEU A 659 7.64 32.35 26.16
CA LEU A 659 7.90 31.06 26.81
C LEU A 659 6.69 30.48 27.54
N THR A 660 5.63 31.25 27.76
CA THR A 660 4.50 30.82 28.60
C THR A 660 3.16 31.19 27.99
N ASN A 661 2.26 30.22 27.91
CA ASN A 661 0.84 30.43 27.67
C ASN A 661 0.08 30.02 28.95
N PRO A 662 -0.80 30.86 29.49
CA PRO A 662 -1.61 30.49 30.65
C PRO A 662 -2.56 29.32 30.34
N TYR A 663 -2.92 29.10 29.07
CA TYR A 663 -3.60 27.90 28.64
C TYR A 663 -2.62 26.75 28.45
N ILE A 664 -3.00 25.59 28.97
CA ILE A 664 -2.44 24.30 28.60
C ILE A 664 -3.40 23.60 27.64
N TRP A 665 -2.84 22.97 26.61
CA TRP A 665 -3.58 22.42 25.48
C TRP A 665 -3.50 20.90 25.47
N PHE A 666 -4.61 20.26 25.16
CA PHE A 666 -4.71 18.81 25.11
C PHE A 666 -5.49 18.35 23.88
N LYS A 667 -5.02 17.26 23.26
CA LYS A 667 -5.73 16.49 22.25
C LYS A 667 -6.44 15.33 22.93
N TYR A 668 -7.72 15.10 22.61
CA TYR A 668 -8.41 13.87 22.99
C TYR A 668 -7.94 12.71 22.09
N ILE A 669 -7.65 11.53 22.66
CA ILE A 669 -6.95 10.43 21.97
C ILE A 669 -7.66 9.06 22.02
N LYS A 670 -8.94 9.02 22.40
CA LYS A 670 -9.72 7.77 22.46
C LYS A 670 -10.91 7.75 21.52
#